data_AF-A0A351SJH4-F1
#
_entry.id   AF-A0A351SJH4-F1
#
_cell.length_a   1.000
_cell.length_b   1.000
_cell.length_c   1.000
_cell.angle_alpha   90.00
_cell.angle_beta   90.00
_cell.angle_gamma   90.00
#
_symmetry.space_group_name_H-M   'P 1'
#
loop_
_entity.id
_entity.type
_entity.pdbx_description
1 polymer ?
#
loop_
_entity_poly.entity_id
_entity_poly.type
_entity_poly.pdbx_seq_one_letter_code
_entity_poly.pdbx_strand_id
1 'polypeptide(L)'
;ADAERPDVTDTTLGEMVAIMQRDDLAGAEKEKALGRIEIKTLDSLTVEELSGVYDMVRNLRYIGGRMSQANAEALTEIVRQAVNSMKAAKIGGKDKSPKATPSPADILGSDIKQVHYDQIALRQLVLEMDGWEYFGPVWNAFFQGIHDSSMDELKLKRETHEKLTEMFGNFGKARLLGLKGPKELKRTWFKTNEDGRRGVVLGNGKEWILSRRDRVMLALYWGSDYARDIILQNSKLPVTEPAVLEQLSFLSEDELNLVEEMWALNESFWPKVEATALAINGVAPPKVPHSPYVVNGREMPGGYMRIFYAEDPKDAKIPDRHNEAHLTMAGAHLAKNTKHGARVERVGSGGRELSLEMDNYFRAIEETIHDVTFAETARDSWRFLQHPEMVSAIYELYGKEHYRSMQGALTGMIAGGALDTDMFSKLLRYLRTNASLAYLGYSPRNFVQQPVAMANVINEIGEKYTAVGLAGFAGTPKEIKALKTLIQEKSEFMRYRPSVVNRETADIKNRLDSSALAGGYQRNAFWLQTKGDAAVAYPAWWGAYQQGLEKFGDEHRAVTYADETVAKTVGSGLLKDLPPLLQGVSEGRFKGRVELVKGFTFMMTFFNLIYQIQNETIKKNNLKTAEGISSAARSFFWVIAVQSLVSAALVLDLPDEGDDEGWAEWAAKSLASFSLSSVVFVRDIVSALTGFGLKTPYTKVVPATVSGAKKAGEILTAEEELSVENAAKLARTMGLIAPLPGSYALARMLEGVDHQERTGQGNIYSIAVEGKPR
;
A
#
# COMPACT_ATOMS: atom_id res chain seq x y z
N ALA A 1 46.73 41.33 15.57
CA ALA A 1 46.85 39.89 15.89
C ALA A 1 45.44 39.31 15.86
N ASP A 2 45.00 39.06 14.64
CA ASP A 2 44.16 37.98 14.14
C ASP A 2 43.19 37.31 15.13
N ALA A 3 41.91 37.60 14.90
CA ALA A 3 40.85 36.63 15.07
C ALA A 3 39.98 36.71 13.81
N GLU A 4 40.17 35.74 12.92
CA GLU A 4 39.29 35.49 11.79
C GLU A 4 37.85 35.39 12.29
N ARG A 5 36.99 36.28 11.76
CA ARG A 5 35.54 36.14 11.86
C ARG A 5 35.12 35.03 10.89
N PRO A 6 34.36 34.01 11.32
CA PRO A 6 33.77 33.08 10.37
C PRO A 6 32.70 33.82 9.56
N ASP A 7 32.71 33.61 8.25
CA ASP A 7 31.73 34.12 7.29
C ASP A 7 30.31 33.78 7.75
N VAL A 8 29.50 34.83 7.97
CA VAL A 8 28.07 34.72 8.22
C VAL A 8 27.37 34.71 6.87
N THR A 9 27.22 33.53 6.29
CA THR A 9 26.30 33.32 5.17
C THR A 9 25.12 32.46 5.62
N ASP A 10 23.94 33.09 5.57
CA ASP A 10 22.69 32.49 5.06
C ASP A 10 21.99 31.46 5.97
N THR A 11 21.13 31.86 6.94
CA THR A 11 20.10 30.95 7.56
C THR A 11 19.09 31.56 8.57
N THR A 12 18.55 32.78 8.41
CA THR A 12 17.66 33.36 9.46
C THR A 12 16.39 32.52 9.76
N LEU A 13 15.68 32.04 8.73
CA LEU A 13 14.43 31.27 8.92
C LEU A 13 14.67 29.79 9.31
N GLY A 14 15.71 29.18 8.75
CA GLY A 14 16.10 27.80 9.05
C GLY A 14 16.59 27.63 10.49
N GLU A 15 17.32 28.61 11.01
CA GLU A 15 17.74 28.66 12.42
C GLU A 15 16.54 28.86 13.35
N MET A 16 15.58 29.72 13.01
CA MET A 16 14.35 29.89 13.80
C MET A 16 13.56 28.59 13.93
N VAL A 17 13.34 27.89 12.80
CA VAL A 17 12.62 26.61 12.80
C VAL A 17 13.40 25.54 13.58
N ALA A 18 14.72 25.46 13.40
CA ALA A 18 15.56 24.53 14.15
C ALA A 18 15.55 24.80 15.66
N ILE A 19 15.59 26.06 16.08
CA ILE A 19 15.49 26.45 17.51
C ILE A 19 14.11 26.10 18.08
N MET A 20 13.04 26.30 17.32
CA MET A 20 11.68 25.93 17.76
C MET A 20 11.50 24.41 17.87
N GLN A 21 12.12 23.62 16.99
CA GLN A 21 12.04 22.16 16.95
C GLN A 21 12.94 21.44 17.97
N ARG A 22 13.79 22.17 18.69
CA ARG A 22 14.68 21.59 19.72
C ARG A 22 13.94 21.26 21.00
N ASP A 23 13.67 19.97 21.23
CA ASP A 23 12.99 19.50 22.45
C ASP A 23 13.85 19.62 23.72
N ASP A 24 15.16 19.87 23.57
CA ASP A 24 16.13 20.06 24.65
C ASP A 24 16.11 21.46 25.27
N LEU A 25 15.43 22.44 24.64
CA LEU A 25 15.39 23.82 25.10
C LEU A 25 14.04 24.16 25.78
N ALA A 26 14.11 24.71 26.99
CA ALA A 26 12.93 25.25 27.67
C ALA A 26 12.39 26.50 26.94
N GLY A 27 11.09 26.79 27.09
CA GLY A 27 10.42 27.89 26.35
C GLY A 27 11.13 29.25 26.46
N ALA A 28 11.63 29.60 27.65
CA ALA A 28 12.38 30.85 27.87
C ALA A 28 13.77 30.87 27.19
N GLU A 29 14.41 29.72 27.02
CA GLU A 29 15.69 29.62 26.30
C GLU A 29 15.49 29.66 24.79
N LYS A 30 14.40 29.06 24.28
CA LYS A 30 13.98 29.23 22.88
C LYS A 30 13.71 30.70 22.56
N GLU A 31 12.99 31.41 23.43
CA GLU A 31 12.69 32.84 23.26
C GLU A 31 13.96 33.69 23.23
N LYS A 32 14.92 33.40 24.11
CA LYS A 32 16.22 34.09 24.17
C LYS A 32 17.12 33.77 22.98
N ALA A 33 17.02 32.57 22.42
CA ALA A 33 17.72 32.18 21.20
C ALA A 33 17.09 32.83 19.95
N LEU A 34 15.76 32.88 19.88
CA LEU A 34 15.01 33.56 18.82
C LEU A 34 15.24 35.07 18.82
N GLY A 35 15.32 35.70 20.01
CA GLY A 35 15.60 37.14 20.16
C GLY A 35 17.01 37.58 19.75
N ARG A 36 17.92 36.65 19.45
CA ARG A 36 19.28 36.94 18.94
C ARG A 36 19.37 36.87 17.41
N ILE A 37 18.28 36.48 16.75
CA ILE A 37 18.23 36.35 15.30
C ILE A 37 17.92 37.72 14.71
N GLU A 38 18.89 38.32 14.04
CA GLU A 38 18.70 39.56 13.31
C GLU A 38 17.75 39.32 12.13
N ILE A 39 16.57 39.95 12.18
CA ILE A 39 15.67 40.02 11.03
C ILE A 39 16.35 40.94 10.00
N LYS A 40 16.87 40.33 8.93
CA LYS A 40 17.49 41.06 7.82
C LYS A 40 16.49 42.06 7.23
N THR A 41 16.93 43.30 7.07
CA THR A 41 16.20 44.33 6.31
C THR A 41 16.22 43.96 4.82
N LEU A 42 15.24 44.44 4.04
CA LEU A 42 15.11 44.11 2.60
C LEU A 42 16.42 44.36 1.83
N ASP A 43 17.13 45.41 2.23
CA ASP A 43 18.38 45.91 1.66
C ASP A 43 19.59 44.98 1.90
N SER A 44 19.49 44.05 2.86
CA SER A 44 20.54 43.10 3.22
C SER A 44 20.25 41.67 2.80
N LEU A 45 19.15 41.45 2.06
CA LEU A 45 18.84 40.17 1.44
C LEU A 45 19.65 39.97 0.16
N THR A 46 20.20 38.78 -0.01
CA THR A 46 20.72 38.33 -1.30
C THR A 46 19.59 38.19 -2.33
N VAL A 47 19.92 38.17 -3.63
CA VAL A 47 18.93 37.96 -4.71
C VAL A 47 18.15 36.67 -4.51
N GLU A 48 18.80 35.61 -4.02
CA GLU A 48 18.16 34.32 -3.73
C GLU A 48 17.19 34.42 -2.55
N GLU A 49 17.58 35.10 -1.47
CA GLU A 49 16.70 35.34 -0.31
C GLU A 49 15.49 36.22 -0.69
N LEU A 50 15.69 37.25 -1.51
CA LEU A 50 14.63 38.12 -2.00
C LEU A 50 13.64 37.35 -2.91
N SER A 51 14.15 36.48 -3.79
CA SER A 51 13.30 35.58 -4.58
C SER A 51 12.47 34.66 -3.70
N GLY A 52 13.07 34.10 -2.64
CA GLY A 52 12.35 33.28 -1.67
C GLY A 52 11.23 34.02 -0.95
N VAL A 53 11.45 35.29 -0.56
CA VAL A 53 10.40 36.15 0.03
C VAL A 53 9.29 36.43 -0.98
N TYR A 54 9.64 36.75 -2.22
CA TYR A 54 8.67 36.98 -3.30
C TYR A 54 7.80 35.75 -3.56
N ASP A 55 8.42 34.57 -3.63
CA ASP A 55 7.73 33.29 -3.80
C ASP A 55 6.81 32.99 -2.62
N MET A 56 7.24 33.24 -1.39
CA MET A 56 6.37 33.09 -0.21
C MET A 56 5.15 34.02 -0.29
N VAL A 57 5.32 35.28 -0.69
CA VAL A 57 4.20 36.22 -0.88
C VAL A 57 3.27 35.77 -2.01
N ARG A 58 3.81 35.25 -3.12
CA ARG A 58 3.04 34.70 -4.23
C ARG A 58 2.24 33.46 -3.80
N ASN A 59 2.84 32.57 -3.03
CA ASN A 59 2.16 31.43 -2.43
C ASN A 59 1.02 31.90 -1.52
N LEU A 60 1.26 32.82 -0.59
CA LEU A 60 0.23 33.38 0.28
C LEU A 60 -0.91 34.03 -0.51
N ARG A 61 -0.59 34.78 -1.58
CA ARG A 61 -1.59 35.36 -2.49
C ARG A 61 -2.38 34.30 -3.24
N TYR A 62 -1.73 33.24 -3.70
CA TYR A 62 -2.38 32.12 -4.39
C TYR A 62 -3.33 31.36 -3.45
N ILE A 63 -2.86 31.00 -2.26
CA ILE A 63 -3.68 30.36 -1.23
C ILE A 63 -4.83 31.30 -0.85
N GLY A 64 -4.55 32.59 -0.62
CA GLY A 64 -5.57 33.61 -0.35
C GLY A 64 -6.60 33.74 -1.48
N GLY A 65 -6.19 33.62 -2.74
CA GLY A 65 -7.07 33.61 -3.91
C GLY A 65 -7.91 32.33 -4.04
N ARG A 66 -7.35 31.16 -3.71
CA ARG A 66 -8.12 29.90 -3.59
C ARG A 66 -9.05 29.87 -2.38
N MET A 67 -8.73 30.64 -1.35
CA MET A 67 -9.60 30.94 -0.20
C MET A 67 -10.46 32.18 -0.45
N SER A 68 -10.45 32.75 -1.66
CA SER A 68 -11.32 33.88 -1.99
C SER A 68 -12.78 33.48 -1.83
N GLN A 69 -13.59 34.48 -1.55
CA GLN A 69 -15.01 34.32 -1.30
C GLN A 69 -15.72 33.53 -2.42
N ALA A 70 -15.40 33.79 -3.69
CA ALA A 70 -16.01 33.07 -4.82
C ALA A 70 -15.69 31.56 -4.83
N ASN A 71 -14.45 31.18 -4.51
CA ASN A 71 -14.07 29.76 -4.44
C ASN A 71 -14.66 29.08 -3.20
N ALA A 72 -14.76 29.80 -2.09
CA ALA A 72 -15.46 29.32 -0.90
C ALA A 72 -16.96 29.10 -1.19
N GLU A 73 -17.61 30.05 -1.85
CA GLU A 73 -19.01 29.98 -2.26
C GLU A 73 -19.27 28.80 -3.22
N ALA A 74 -18.40 28.58 -4.20
CA ALA A 74 -18.51 27.45 -5.12
C ALA A 74 -18.40 26.10 -4.39
N LEU A 75 -17.43 25.95 -3.47
CA LEU A 75 -17.32 24.74 -2.65
C LEU A 75 -18.54 24.56 -1.74
N THR A 76 -19.01 25.63 -1.10
CA THR A 76 -20.21 25.60 -0.25
C THR A 76 -21.44 25.15 -1.04
N GLU A 77 -21.60 25.59 -2.28
CA GLU A 77 -22.71 25.16 -3.13
C GLU A 77 -22.62 23.67 -3.48
N ILE A 78 -21.44 23.17 -3.86
CA ILE A 78 -21.20 21.74 -4.11
C ILE A 78 -21.52 20.92 -2.84
N VAL A 79 -21.04 21.37 -1.68
CA VAL A 79 -21.33 20.72 -0.39
C VAL A 79 -22.82 20.74 -0.08
N ARG A 80 -23.51 21.86 -0.32
CA ARG A 80 -24.95 21.97 -0.05
C ARG A 80 -25.77 21.05 -0.96
N GLN A 81 -25.40 20.91 -2.23
CA GLN A 81 -26.01 19.93 -3.14
C GLN A 81 -25.83 18.50 -2.63
N ALA A 82 -24.63 18.15 -2.18
CA ALA A 82 -24.33 16.85 -1.58
C ALA A 82 -25.12 16.62 -0.27
N VAL A 83 -25.17 17.59 0.64
CA VAL A 83 -25.94 17.50 1.89
C VAL A 83 -27.43 17.34 1.61
N ASN A 84 -27.96 18.04 0.61
CA ASN A 84 -29.36 17.94 0.22
C ASN A 84 -29.69 16.56 -0.35
N SER A 85 -28.81 15.97 -1.18
CA SER A 85 -29.01 14.60 -1.69
C SER A 85 -28.97 13.57 -0.57
N MET A 86 -28.04 13.70 0.38
CA MET A 86 -27.96 12.82 1.56
C MET A 86 -29.24 12.85 2.39
N LYS A 87 -29.78 14.05 2.66
CA LYS A 87 -31.04 14.22 3.40
C LYS A 87 -32.22 13.65 2.63
N ALA A 88 -32.23 13.76 1.31
CA ALA A 88 -33.29 13.22 0.46
C ALA A 88 -33.27 11.68 0.39
N ALA A 89 -32.08 11.06 0.41
CA ALA A 89 -31.91 9.61 0.36
C ALA A 89 -32.50 8.88 1.58
N LYS A 90 -32.58 9.54 2.75
CA LYS A 90 -33.17 9.01 4.01
C LYS A 90 -32.59 7.66 4.46
N ILE A 91 -31.35 7.34 4.09
CA ILE A 91 -30.69 6.08 4.43
C ILE A 91 -30.06 6.14 5.84
N GLY A 92 -29.85 7.34 6.38
CA GLY A 92 -29.36 7.60 7.72
C GLY A 92 -30.43 7.47 8.82
N GLY A 93 -30.04 6.93 9.98
CA GLY A 93 -30.84 6.94 11.20
C GLY A 93 -30.55 8.19 12.04
N LYS A 94 -31.46 8.57 12.95
CA LYS A 94 -31.14 9.60 13.95
C LYS A 94 -30.11 9.02 14.93
N ASP A 95 -28.82 9.31 14.75
CA ASP A 95 -27.84 8.95 15.76
C ASP A 95 -28.01 9.83 17.01
N LYS A 96 -27.80 9.25 18.18
CA LYS A 96 -27.98 9.98 19.43
C LYS A 96 -26.78 10.90 19.63
N SER A 97 -27.04 12.16 19.96
CA SER A 97 -26.00 13.10 20.37
C SER A 97 -25.12 12.48 21.47
N PRO A 98 -23.79 12.61 21.40
CA PRO A 98 -22.91 12.04 22.40
C PRO A 98 -23.26 12.55 23.80
N LYS A 99 -23.30 11.63 24.79
CA LYS A 99 -23.50 12.00 26.19
C LYS A 99 -22.25 12.71 26.72
N ALA A 100 -22.45 13.73 27.57
CA ALA A 100 -21.35 14.49 28.19
C ALA A 100 -20.41 13.59 29.05
N THR A 101 -20.96 12.56 29.69
CA THR A 101 -20.19 11.53 30.42
C THR A 101 -20.59 10.14 29.94
N PRO A 102 -19.80 9.50 29.07
CA PRO A 102 -20.09 8.15 28.57
C PRO A 102 -19.79 7.10 29.64
N SER A 103 -20.70 6.13 29.80
CA SER A 103 -20.46 4.95 30.63
C SER A 103 -19.52 3.94 29.94
N PRO A 104 -18.94 2.97 30.65
CA PRO A 104 -18.14 1.91 30.03
C PRO A 104 -18.88 1.14 28.92
N ALA A 105 -20.20 0.95 29.05
CA ALA A 105 -21.03 0.32 28.03
C ALA A 105 -21.22 1.23 26.80
N ASP A 106 -21.36 2.54 27.00
CA ASP A 106 -21.42 3.51 25.90
C ASP A 106 -20.08 3.54 25.12
N ILE A 107 -18.95 3.42 25.83
CA ILE A 107 -17.61 3.34 25.22
C ILE A 107 -17.47 2.06 24.39
N LEU A 108 -17.80 0.90 24.96
CA LEU A 108 -17.75 -0.38 24.25
C LEU A 108 -18.67 -0.39 23.01
N GLY A 109 -19.88 0.18 23.13
CA GLY A 109 -20.79 0.32 22.00
C GLY A 109 -20.23 1.22 20.89
N SER A 110 -19.57 2.33 21.25
CA SER A 110 -18.88 3.22 20.29
C SER A 110 -17.70 2.51 19.62
N ASP A 111 -16.90 1.72 20.36
CA ASP A 111 -15.81 0.93 19.80
C ASP A 111 -16.32 -0.13 18.80
N ILE A 112 -17.42 -0.82 19.11
CA ILE A 112 -18.03 -1.80 18.19
C ILE A 112 -18.54 -1.10 16.92
N LYS A 113 -19.21 0.04 17.05
CA LYS A 113 -19.63 0.86 15.91
C LYS A 113 -18.44 1.32 15.07
N GLN A 114 -17.35 1.73 15.71
CA GLN A 114 -16.14 2.17 15.01
C GLN A 114 -15.51 1.01 14.23
N VAL A 115 -15.41 -0.19 14.82
CA VAL A 115 -14.94 -1.39 14.11
C VAL A 115 -15.83 -1.72 12.92
N HIS A 116 -17.16 -1.62 13.06
CA HIS A 116 -18.11 -1.80 11.96
C HIS A 116 -17.82 -0.85 10.80
N TYR A 117 -17.69 0.45 11.05
CA TYR A 117 -17.42 1.42 9.99
C TYR A 117 -15.99 1.35 9.46
N ASP A 118 -15.00 0.99 10.28
CA ASP A 118 -13.62 0.76 9.85
C ASP A 118 -13.48 -0.53 9.00
N GLN A 119 -14.51 -1.39 8.93
CA GLN A 119 -14.62 -2.52 8.00
C GLN A 119 -15.28 -2.15 6.66
N ILE A 120 -15.84 -0.95 6.51
CA ILE A 120 -16.53 -0.52 5.29
C ILE A 120 -15.59 0.35 4.45
N ALA A 121 -15.46 0.04 3.15
CA ALA A 121 -14.61 0.82 2.25
C ALA A 121 -15.21 2.21 1.98
N LEU A 122 -14.34 3.19 1.69
CA LEU A 122 -14.77 4.57 1.45
C LEU A 122 -15.83 4.67 0.35
N ARG A 123 -15.67 3.90 -0.74
CA ARG A 123 -16.66 3.78 -1.81
C ARG A 123 -18.06 3.51 -1.26
N GLN A 124 -18.17 2.54 -0.36
CA GLN A 124 -19.47 2.07 0.10
C GLN A 124 -20.10 3.06 1.09
N LEU A 125 -19.28 3.73 1.92
CA LEU A 125 -19.73 4.86 2.74
C LEU A 125 -20.28 5.99 1.85
N VAL A 126 -19.62 6.25 0.71
CA VAL A 126 -20.07 7.26 -0.26
C VAL A 126 -21.36 6.85 -0.97
N LEU A 127 -21.45 5.61 -1.44
CA LEU A 127 -22.69 5.08 -2.03
C LEU A 127 -23.86 5.14 -1.04
N GLU A 128 -23.64 4.81 0.24
CA GLU A 128 -24.67 4.93 1.29
C GLU A 128 -25.20 6.37 1.41
N MET A 129 -24.32 7.35 1.28
CA MET A 129 -24.69 8.78 1.28
C MET A 129 -25.45 9.22 0.04
N ASP A 130 -25.16 8.61 -1.11
CA ASP A 130 -25.81 8.89 -2.39
C ASP A 130 -27.02 7.98 -2.69
N GLY A 131 -27.51 7.21 -1.72
CA GLY A 131 -28.70 6.39 -1.93
C GLY A 131 -28.45 5.03 -2.60
N TRP A 132 -27.22 4.53 -2.55
CA TRP A 132 -26.72 3.35 -3.26
C TRP A 132 -26.63 3.50 -4.79
N GLU A 133 -26.62 4.75 -5.28
CA GLU A 133 -26.45 5.06 -6.69
C GLU A 133 -25.03 5.55 -7.00
N TYR A 134 -24.44 5.04 -8.08
CA TYR A 134 -23.17 5.53 -8.60
C TYR A 134 -23.34 6.91 -9.23
N PHE A 135 -22.29 7.73 -9.18
CA PHE A 135 -22.30 9.09 -9.74
C PHE A 135 -23.33 10.02 -9.11
N GLY A 136 -23.68 9.79 -7.84
CA GLY A 136 -24.42 10.77 -7.04
C GLY A 136 -23.59 12.02 -6.71
N PRO A 137 -24.20 13.04 -6.08
CA PRO A 137 -23.52 14.30 -5.78
C PRO A 137 -22.28 14.14 -4.89
N VAL A 138 -22.33 13.27 -3.87
CA VAL A 138 -21.16 13.03 -3.01
C VAL A 138 -20.08 12.29 -3.79
N TRP A 139 -20.44 11.28 -4.58
CA TRP A 139 -19.54 10.54 -5.44
C TRP A 139 -18.77 11.47 -6.37
N ASN A 140 -19.48 12.31 -7.13
CA ASN A 140 -18.86 13.19 -8.13
C ASN A 140 -17.97 14.25 -7.48
N ALA A 141 -18.38 14.80 -6.33
CA ALA A 141 -17.63 15.84 -5.64
C ALA A 141 -16.40 15.32 -4.86
N PHE A 142 -16.40 14.04 -4.48
CA PHE A 142 -15.43 13.50 -3.54
C PHE A 142 -14.73 12.22 -4.01
N PHE A 143 -15.48 11.18 -4.38
CA PHE A 143 -14.89 9.86 -4.67
C PHE A 143 -14.37 9.73 -6.11
N GLN A 144 -14.99 10.41 -7.07
CA GLN A 144 -14.58 10.36 -8.48
C GLN A 144 -13.12 10.80 -8.66
N GLY A 145 -12.73 11.93 -8.06
CA GLY A 145 -11.33 12.39 -8.10
C GLY A 145 -10.34 11.39 -7.50
N ILE A 146 -10.74 10.69 -6.42
CA ILE A 146 -9.93 9.64 -5.78
C ILE A 146 -9.76 8.45 -6.73
N HIS A 147 -10.85 8.02 -7.39
CA HIS A 147 -10.81 6.97 -8.39
C HIS A 147 -9.84 7.33 -9.52
N ASP A 148 -10.01 8.51 -10.12
CA ASP A 148 -9.27 8.93 -11.31
C ASP A 148 -7.77 9.10 -10.98
N SER A 149 -7.45 9.72 -9.84
CA SER A 149 -6.07 9.83 -9.35
C SER A 149 -5.42 8.47 -9.09
N SER A 150 -6.20 7.49 -8.62
CA SER A 150 -5.69 6.12 -8.43
C SER A 150 -5.41 5.43 -9.77
N MET A 151 -6.20 5.70 -10.81
CA MET A 151 -5.95 5.18 -12.16
C MET A 151 -4.72 5.83 -12.79
N ASP A 152 -4.56 7.14 -12.62
CA ASP A 152 -3.37 7.87 -13.07
C ASP A 152 -2.11 7.37 -12.36
N GLU A 153 -2.18 7.09 -11.06
CA GLU A 153 -1.07 6.51 -10.30
C GLU A 153 -0.66 5.15 -10.85
N LEU A 154 -1.62 4.25 -11.12
CA LEU A 154 -1.36 2.94 -11.72
C LEU A 154 -0.69 3.08 -13.09
N LYS A 155 -1.24 3.95 -13.94
CA LYS A 155 -0.68 4.22 -15.27
C LYS A 155 0.77 4.69 -15.17
N LEU A 156 1.05 5.67 -14.31
CA LEU A 156 2.39 6.23 -14.17
C LEU A 156 3.38 5.22 -13.56
N LYS A 157 2.94 4.42 -12.58
CA LYS A 157 3.72 3.26 -12.08
C LYS A 157 4.09 2.29 -13.20
N ARG A 158 3.27 2.18 -14.26
CA ARG A 158 3.46 1.21 -15.35
C ARG A 158 4.58 1.62 -16.25
N GLU A 159 4.42 2.84 -16.75
CA GLU A 159 5.36 3.46 -17.65
C GLU A 159 6.72 3.55 -16.97
N THR A 160 6.74 3.80 -15.65
CA THR A 160 7.95 3.78 -14.84
C THR A 160 8.53 2.38 -14.68
N HIS A 161 7.72 1.38 -14.35
CA HIS A 161 8.19 0.00 -14.20
C HIS A 161 8.71 -0.61 -15.51
N GLU A 162 8.07 -0.29 -16.64
CA GLU A 162 8.52 -0.67 -17.99
C GLU A 162 9.91 -0.08 -18.27
N LYS A 163 10.09 1.22 -18.02
CA LYS A 163 11.41 1.89 -18.15
C LYS A 163 12.46 1.31 -17.20
N LEU A 164 12.10 1.07 -15.94
CA LEU A 164 13.00 0.43 -14.96
C LEU A 164 13.40 -0.98 -15.44
N THR A 165 12.46 -1.76 -15.96
CA THR A 165 12.73 -3.11 -16.46
C THR A 165 13.63 -3.11 -17.69
N GLU A 166 13.44 -2.14 -18.59
CA GLU A 166 14.30 -1.93 -19.76
C GLU A 166 15.72 -1.54 -19.33
N MET A 167 15.84 -0.49 -18.52
CA MET A 167 17.11 0.00 -17.94
C MET A 167 17.86 -1.15 -17.25
N PHE A 168 17.27 -1.81 -16.25
CA PHE A 168 17.93 -2.91 -15.54
C PHE A 168 18.08 -4.20 -16.38
N GLY A 169 17.24 -4.39 -17.40
CA GLY A 169 17.32 -5.50 -18.34
C GLY A 169 18.59 -5.46 -19.19
N ASN A 170 18.96 -4.26 -19.64
CA ASN A 170 20.16 -4.00 -20.43
C ASN A 170 21.47 -4.23 -19.65
N PHE A 171 21.45 -4.06 -18.32
CA PHE A 171 22.61 -4.32 -17.44
C PHE A 171 22.85 -5.81 -17.12
N GLY A 172 22.02 -6.71 -17.66
CA GLY A 172 22.10 -8.14 -17.44
C GLY A 172 21.61 -8.54 -16.04
N LYS A 173 20.45 -9.20 -15.98
CA LYS A 173 19.81 -9.69 -14.73
C LYS A 173 20.75 -10.44 -13.77
N ALA A 174 21.84 -11.04 -14.24
CA ALA A 174 22.80 -11.76 -13.39
C ALA A 174 23.85 -10.87 -12.70
N ARG A 175 24.16 -9.69 -13.24
CA ARG A 175 25.30 -8.85 -12.82
C ARG A 175 24.91 -7.87 -11.71
N LEU A 176 23.68 -7.37 -11.74
CA LEU A 176 23.13 -6.46 -10.73
C LEU A 176 22.48 -7.19 -9.54
N LEU A 177 22.00 -8.42 -9.77
CA LEU A 177 21.17 -9.14 -8.80
C LEU A 177 21.92 -10.18 -7.96
N GLY A 178 23.23 -10.37 -8.16
CA GLY A 178 23.99 -11.39 -7.44
C GLY A 178 23.41 -12.82 -7.60
N LEU A 179 22.71 -13.10 -8.70
CA LEU A 179 22.01 -14.38 -8.94
C LEU A 179 22.96 -15.51 -9.37
N LYS A 180 23.98 -15.80 -8.57
CA LYS A 180 24.66 -17.11 -8.49
C LYS A 180 24.75 -17.52 -7.01
N GLY A 181 24.45 -18.79 -6.73
CA GLY A 181 24.10 -19.32 -5.40
C GLY A 181 25.08 -19.14 -4.22
N PRO A 182 24.74 -19.74 -3.05
CA PRO A 182 25.16 -19.28 -1.71
C PRO A 182 26.66 -19.26 -1.36
N LYS A 183 27.55 -19.86 -2.17
CA LYS A 183 29.00 -19.92 -1.87
C LYS A 183 29.85 -18.91 -2.66
N GLU A 184 29.44 -18.52 -3.86
CA GLU A 184 30.13 -17.53 -4.71
C GLU A 184 29.72 -16.08 -4.39
N LEU A 185 28.56 -15.91 -3.73
CA LEU A 185 28.01 -14.61 -3.33
C LEU A 185 28.94 -13.83 -2.41
N LYS A 186 29.54 -14.44 -1.38
CA LYS A 186 30.42 -13.71 -0.43
C LYS A 186 31.68 -13.09 -1.09
N ARG A 187 32.10 -13.58 -2.27
CA ARG A 187 33.25 -13.04 -3.04
C ARG A 187 32.88 -11.93 -4.04
N THR A 188 31.59 -11.72 -4.33
CA THR A 188 31.14 -10.82 -5.42
C THR A 188 30.49 -9.51 -4.94
N TRP A 189 30.05 -9.39 -3.68
CA TRP A 189 29.55 -8.13 -3.11
C TRP A 189 30.63 -7.04 -3.01
N PHE A 190 31.88 -7.47 -2.84
CA PHE A 190 33.07 -6.63 -2.76
C PHE A 190 34.00 -7.06 -3.88
N LYS A 191 33.91 -6.43 -5.07
CA LYS A 191 34.97 -6.61 -6.05
C LYS A 191 36.23 -5.99 -5.47
N THR A 192 37.25 -6.83 -5.31
CA THR A 192 38.62 -6.44 -5.07
C THR A 192 39.25 -5.92 -6.37
N ASN A 193 40.06 -4.85 -6.32
CA ASN A 193 40.83 -4.37 -7.49
C ASN A 193 41.82 -5.41 -8.01
N GLU A 194 42.42 -5.15 -9.18
CA GLU A 194 43.59 -5.88 -9.69
C GLU A 194 44.75 -5.93 -8.66
N ASP A 195 44.81 -4.93 -7.76
CA ASP A 195 45.78 -4.79 -6.66
C ASP A 195 45.35 -5.43 -5.31
N GLY A 196 44.19 -6.09 -5.20
CA GLY A 196 43.82 -6.80 -3.96
C GLY A 196 43.08 -5.98 -2.88
N ARG A 197 42.72 -4.70 -3.12
CA ARG A 197 42.00 -3.82 -2.15
C ARG A 197 40.47 -3.87 -2.25
N ARG A 198 39.75 -3.82 -1.11
CA ARG A 198 38.28 -3.93 -0.99
C ARG A 198 37.54 -2.61 -0.69
N GLY A 199 38.26 -1.52 -0.48
CA GLY A 199 37.71 -0.22 -0.07
C GLY A 199 38.77 0.88 -0.08
N VAL A 200 38.40 2.06 0.39
CA VAL A 200 39.23 3.26 0.45
C VAL A 200 39.67 3.50 1.89
N VAL A 201 40.94 3.82 2.13
CA VAL A 201 41.42 4.16 3.48
C VAL A 201 41.15 5.64 3.72
N LEU A 202 40.34 5.96 4.74
CA LEU A 202 40.04 7.34 5.13
C LEU A 202 41.23 7.96 5.86
N GLY A 203 41.26 9.30 5.94
CA GLY A 203 42.33 10.04 6.64
C GLY A 203 42.51 9.70 8.12
N ASN A 204 41.52 9.03 8.74
CA ASN A 204 41.58 8.51 10.11
C ASN A 204 42.08 7.04 10.21
N GLY A 205 42.54 6.45 9.10
CA GLY A 205 43.04 5.09 9.02
C GLY A 205 41.97 3.99 8.96
N LYS A 206 40.68 4.32 8.96
CA LYS A 206 39.60 3.33 8.80
C LYS A 206 39.39 2.99 7.33
N GLU A 207 39.22 1.71 7.03
CA GLU A 207 38.77 1.26 5.70
C GLU A 207 37.28 1.56 5.51
N TRP A 208 36.96 2.32 4.48
CA TRP A 208 35.61 2.55 3.99
C TRP A 208 35.32 1.53 2.89
N ILE A 209 34.46 0.56 3.20
CA ILE A 209 34.11 -0.53 2.29
C ILE A 209 32.63 -0.39 1.94
N LEU A 210 32.33 -0.27 0.66
CA LEU A 210 30.97 -0.19 0.13
C LEU A 210 30.69 -1.37 -0.80
N SER A 211 29.45 -1.85 -0.79
CA SER A 211 29.02 -2.78 -1.83
C SER A 211 28.92 -2.06 -3.17
N ARG A 212 28.87 -2.81 -4.29
CA ARG A 212 28.61 -2.23 -5.62
C ARG A 212 27.31 -1.40 -5.65
N ARG A 213 26.27 -1.87 -4.97
CA ARG A 213 24.97 -1.18 -4.87
C ARG A 213 25.10 0.14 -4.14
N ASP A 214 25.82 0.15 -3.02
CA ASP A 214 26.03 1.37 -2.23
C ASP A 214 26.88 2.39 -2.99
N ARG A 215 27.82 1.93 -3.83
CA ARG A 215 28.60 2.81 -4.73
C ARG A 215 27.73 3.45 -5.82
N VAL A 216 26.77 2.72 -6.39
CA VAL A 216 25.81 3.29 -7.35
C VAL A 216 24.93 4.33 -6.67
N MET A 217 24.40 4.06 -5.46
CA MET A 217 23.66 5.08 -4.69
C MET A 217 24.53 6.29 -4.34
N LEU A 218 25.78 6.07 -3.94
CA LEU A 218 26.72 7.14 -3.66
C LEU A 218 26.95 8.00 -4.90
N ALA A 219 27.12 7.38 -6.08
CA ALA A 219 27.25 8.10 -7.35
C ALA A 219 26.01 8.97 -7.65
N LEU A 220 24.80 8.40 -7.47
CA LEU A 220 23.54 9.12 -7.67
C LEU A 220 23.42 10.34 -6.77
N TYR A 221 23.78 10.21 -5.49
CA TYR A 221 23.81 11.35 -4.57
C TYR A 221 24.89 12.36 -4.97
N TRP A 222 26.08 11.91 -5.36
CA TRP A 222 27.21 12.80 -5.72
C TRP A 222 26.96 13.72 -6.93
N GLY A 223 25.87 13.51 -7.68
CA GLY A 223 25.47 14.31 -8.83
C GLY A 223 24.95 15.73 -8.52
N SER A 224 24.85 16.14 -7.26
CA SER A 224 24.42 17.49 -6.86
C SER A 224 25.25 18.07 -5.72
N ASP A 225 25.56 19.36 -5.75
CA ASP A 225 26.38 20.02 -4.73
C ASP A 225 25.75 19.93 -3.33
N TYR A 226 24.42 20.01 -3.25
CA TYR A 226 23.66 19.78 -2.02
C TYR A 226 24.03 18.45 -1.34
N ALA A 227 24.09 17.37 -2.12
CA ALA A 227 24.36 16.05 -1.60
C ALA A 227 25.86 15.85 -1.29
N ARG A 228 26.75 16.46 -2.09
CA ARG A 228 28.19 16.49 -1.82
C ARG A 228 28.47 17.10 -0.47
N ASP A 229 27.87 18.25 -0.17
CA ASP A 229 28.02 18.93 1.12
C ASP A 229 27.62 18.02 2.29
N ILE A 230 26.50 17.30 2.17
CA ILE A 230 26.03 16.38 3.22
C ILE A 230 26.99 15.20 3.41
N ILE A 231 27.48 14.63 2.31
CA ILE A 231 28.42 13.50 2.34
C ILE A 231 29.73 13.92 3.02
N LEU A 232 30.24 15.10 2.68
CA LEU A 232 31.50 15.63 3.20
C LEU A 232 31.38 16.12 4.66
N GLN A 233 30.22 16.65 5.05
CA GLN A 233 29.97 17.16 6.42
C GLN A 233 29.51 16.05 7.40
N ASN A 234 29.45 14.79 6.97
CA ASN A 234 29.00 13.70 7.82
C ASN A 234 30.00 13.41 8.95
N SER A 235 29.64 13.80 10.18
CA SER A 235 30.53 13.69 11.34
C SER A 235 30.85 12.25 11.77
N LYS A 236 30.06 11.26 11.38
CA LYS A 236 30.27 9.84 11.73
C LYS A 236 31.24 9.12 10.77
N LEU A 237 31.39 9.63 9.55
CA LEU A 237 32.32 9.14 8.54
C LEU A 237 33.05 10.35 7.94
N PRO A 238 34.28 10.68 8.40
CA PRO A 238 35.03 11.81 7.84
C PRO A 238 35.53 11.45 6.45
N VAL A 239 34.66 11.62 5.44
CA VAL A 239 34.94 11.35 4.04
C VAL A 239 35.46 12.61 3.38
N THR A 240 36.48 12.47 2.54
CA THR A 240 36.97 13.56 1.68
C THR A 240 36.52 13.33 0.25
N GLU A 241 36.45 14.40 -0.55
CA GLU A 241 36.10 14.30 -1.98
C GLU A 241 37.00 13.32 -2.74
N PRO A 242 38.35 13.32 -2.58
CA PRO A 242 39.20 12.32 -3.20
C PRO A 242 38.82 10.88 -2.81
N ALA A 243 38.44 10.64 -1.55
CA ALA A 243 38.02 9.32 -1.11
C ALA A 243 36.68 8.89 -1.73
N VAL A 244 35.76 9.84 -1.96
CA VAL A 244 34.51 9.57 -2.68
C VAL A 244 34.80 9.25 -4.14
N LEU A 245 35.58 10.08 -4.84
CA LEU A 245 35.93 9.84 -6.24
C LEU A 245 36.69 8.51 -6.41
N GLU A 246 37.54 8.14 -5.45
CA GLU A 246 38.17 6.81 -5.40
C GLU A 246 37.12 5.71 -5.24
N GLN A 247 36.10 5.86 -4.38
CA GLN A 247 35.01 4.87 -4.33
C GLN A 247 34.21 4.76 -5.63
N LEU A 248 34.00 5.87 -6.32
CA LEU A 248 33.28 5.89 -7.58
C LEU A 248 34.12 5.29 -8.72
N SER A 249 35.45 5.37 -8.64
CA SER A 249 36.36 4.79 -9.64
C SER A 249 36.24 3.26 -9.74
N PHE A 250 35.69 2.59 -8.72
CA PHE A 250 35.42 1.16 -8.76
C PHE A 250 34.18 0.77 -9.60
N LEU A 251 33.39 1.75 -10.05
CA LEU A 251 32.24 1.52 -10.92
C LEU A 251 32.72 1.28 -12.36
N SER A 252 32.12 0.28 -13.02
CA SER A 252 32.33 0.03 -14.45
C SER A 252 31.60 1.05 -15.32
N GLU A 253 31.97 1.16 -16.60
CA GLU A 253 31.27 2.02 -17.56
C GLU A 253 29.77 1.71 -17.65
N ASP A 254 29.40 0.43 -17.59
CA ASP A 254 28.01 -0.01 -17.50
C ASP A 254 27.33 0.59 -16.25
N GLU A 255 27.95 0.49 -15.08
CA GLU A 255 27.38 1.04 -13.84
C GLU A 255 27.28 2.57 -13.87
N LEU A 256 28.19 3.27 -14.57
CA LEU A 256 28.10 4.71 -14.77
C LEU A 256 26.98 5.09 -15.76
N ASN A 257 26.76 4.31 -16.83
CA ASN A 257 25.59 4.47 -17.71
C ASN A 257 24.28 4.32 -16.93
N LEU A 258 24.21 3.32 -16.04
CA LEU A 258 23.04 3.13 -15.19
C LEU A 258 22.76 4.36 -14.32
N VAL A 259 23.79 4.97 -13.72
CA VAL A 259 23.63 6.19 -12.92
C VAL A 259 23.03 7.33 -13.75
N GLU A 260 23.48 7.52 -14.99
CA GLU A 260 22.92 8.52 -15.91
C GLU A 260 21.47 8.23 -16.29
N GLU A 261 21.15 6.98 -16.64
CA GLU A 261 19.78 6.56 -16.96
C GLU A 261 18.83 6.75 -15.76
N MET A 262 19.32 6.48 -14.54
CA MET A 262 18.57 6.69 -13.30
C MET A 262 18.32 8.19 -13.03
N TRP A 263 19.30 9.06 -13.24
CA TRP A 263 19.06 10.51 -13.20
C TRP A 263 18.06 10.96 -14.26
N ALA A 264 18.16 10.46 -15.49
CA ALA A 264 17.24 10.80 -16.57
C ALA A 264 15.80 10.37 -16.27
N LEU A 265 15.61 9.21 -15.64
CA LEU A 265 14.30 8.76 -15.20
C LEU A 265 13.73 9.68 -14.11
N ASN A 266 14.53 10.00 -13.09
CA ASN A 266 14.11 10.93 -12.03
C ASN A 266 13.73 12.31 -12.60
N GLU A 267 14.56 12.81 -13.52
CA GLU A 267 14.37 14.08 -14.21
C GLU A 267 13.06 14.12 -15.03
N SER A 268 12.65 12.99 -15.60
CA SER A 268 11.42 12.90 -16.40
C SER A 268 10.14 13.20 -15.60
N PHE A 269 10.18 13.14 -14.27
CA PHE A 269 9.07 13.52 -13.40
C PHE A 269 9.01 15.03 -13.13
N TRP A 270 10.10 15.78 -13.32
CA TRP A 270 10.17 17.20 -12.95
C TRP A 270 9.04 18.06 -13.53
N PRO A 271 8.64 17.93 -14.83
CA PRO A 271 7.53 18.70 -15.37
C PRO A 271 6.20 18.45 -14.63
N LYS A 272 5.96 17.21 -14.17
CA LYS A 272 4.78 16.87 -13.38
C LYS A 272 4.90 17.42 -11.95
N VAL A 273 6.06 17.29 -11.33
CA VAL A 273 6.36 17.85 -9.99
C VAL A 273 6.12 19.36 -9.98
N GLU A 274 6.65 20.08 -10.98
CA GLU A 274 6.47 21.53 -11.11
C GLU A 274 4.99 21.90 -11.31
N ALA A 275 4.29 21.21 -12.21
CA ALA A 275 2.87 21.46 -12.47
C ALA A 275 2.01 21.23 -11.22
N THR A 276 2.22 20.12 -10.51
CA THR A 276 1.49 19.80 -9.28
C THR A 276 1.83 20.80 -8.17
N ALA A 277 3.11 21.17 -8.00
CA ALA A 277 3.50 22.18 -7.02
C ALA A 277 2.90 23.55 -7.33
N LEU A 278 2.83 23.96 -8.61
CA LEU A 278 2.13 25.18 -9.02
C LEU A 278 0.63 25.12 -8.72
N ALA A 279 -0.03 23.98 -8.94
CA ALA A 279 -1.46 23.79 -8.65
C ALA A 279 -1.79 23.79 -7.15
N ILE A 280 -0.85 23.33 -6.32
CA ILE A 280 -1.03 23.30 -4.86
C ILE A 280 -0.63 24.64 -4.24
N ASN A 281 0.55 25.14 -4.59
CA ASN A 281 1.25 26.22 -3.90
C ASN A 281 1.31 27.54 -4.69
N GLY A 282 0.92 27.56 -5.97
CA GLY A 282 0.96 28.77 -6.81
C GLY A 282 2.36 29.20 -7.25
N VAL A 283 3.38 28.44 -6.85
CA VAL A 283 4.80 28.71 -7.08
C VAL A 283 5.49 27.42 -7.48
N ALA A 284 6.29 27.49 -8.55
CA ALA A 284 7.14 26.41 -8.98
C ALA A 284 8.35 26.33 -8.04
N PRO A 285 8.67 25.17 -7.48
CA PRO A 285 9.81 25.06 -6.60
C PRO A 285 11.13 25.19 -7.38
N PRO A 286 12.18 25.74 -6.75
CA PRO A 286 13.49 25.80 -7.38
C PRO A 286 14.06 24.40 -7.57
N LYS A 287 14.39 24.06 -8.82
CA LYS A 287 15.06 22.82 -9.17
C LYS A 287 16.48 22.80 -8.61
N VAL A 288 16.93 21.64 -8.15
CA VAL A 288 18.33 21.46 -7.74
C VAL A 288 19.23 21.41 -8.99
N PRO A 289 20.28 22.24 -9.07
CA PRO A 289 21.20 22.21 -10.20
C PRO A 289 22.00 20.90 -10.22
N HIS A 290 22.33 20.44 -11.43
CA HIS A 290 23.19 19.28 -11.60
C HIS A 290 24.64 19.72 -11.44
N SER A 291 25.44 18.86 -10.82
CA SER A 291 26.85 19.13 -10.58
C SER A 291 27.68 18.07 -11.31
N PRO A 292 28.29 18.42 -12.45
CA PRO A 292 29.15 17.50 -13.18
C PRO A 292 30.38 17.10 -12.37
N TYR A 293 30.96 15.94 -12.70
CA TYR A 293 32.22 15.46 -12.12
C TYR A 293 32.87 14.42 -13.04
N VAL A 294 34.15 14.12 -12.82
CA VAL A 294 34.90 13.15 -13.63
C VAL A 294 35.21 11.91 -12.80
N VAL A 295 34.90 10.73 -13.33
CA VAL A 295 35.27 9.43 -12.76
C VAL A 295 35.83 8.55 -13.86
N ASN A 296 36.98 7.92 -13.62
CA ASN A 296 37.64 7.04 -14.61
C ASN A 296 37.90 7.72 -15.97
N GLY A 297 38.11 9.03 -15.99
CA GLY A 297 38.28 9.82 -17.23
C GLY A 297 36.98 10.07 -18.00
N ARG A 298 35.82 9.61 -17.51
CA ARG A 298 34.50 9.91 -18.05
C ARG A 298 33.88 11.12 -17.34
N GLU A 299 33.37 12.06 -18.12
CA GLU A 299 32.55 13.17 -17.61
C GLU A 299 31.14 12.66 -17.28
N MET A 300 30.75 12.79 -16.02
CA MET A 300 29.41 12.52 -15.53
C MET A 300 28.64 13.84 -15.49
N PRO A 301 27.43 13.95 -16.08
CA PRO A 301 26.66 15.19 -16.14
C PRO A 301 26.12 15.63 -14.76
N GLY A 302 26.06 14.71 -13.80
CA GLY A 302 25.38 14.93 -12.53
C GLY A 302 23.86 14.90 -12.66
N GLY A 303 23.19 14.94 -11.51
CA GLY A 303 21.75 14.86 -11.40
C GLY A 303 21.33 14.91 -9.94
N TYR A 304 20.04 15.18 -9.70
CA TYR A 304 19.50 15.25 -8.36
C TYR A 304 18.83 13.95 -7.95
N MET A 305 19.07 13.53 -6.71
CA MET A 305 18.37 12.43 -6.06
C MET A 305 18.19 12.78 -4.57
N ARG A 306 16.99 12.53 -4.03
CA ARG A 306 16.70 12.77 -2.61
C ARG A 306 17.57 11.88 -1.72
N ILE A 307 18.20 12.49 -0.71
CA ILE A 307 19.01 11.79 0.29
C ILE A 307 18.13 11.18 1.37
N PHE A 308 18.47 9.96 1.78
CA PHE A 308 17.84 9.30 2.93
C PHE A 308 18.86 9.04 4.03
N TYR A 309 18.37 8.97 5.26
CA TYR A 309 19.18 8.75 6.46
C TYR A 309 18.87 7.37 7.05
N ALA A 310 19.89 6.71 7.59
CA ALA A 310 19.73 5.51 8.38
C ALA A 310 18.97 5.83 9.67
N GLU A 311 17.98 5.01 10.00
CA GLU A 311 17.22 5.14 11.23
C GLU A 311 17.92 4.36 12.35
N ASP A 312 18.15 5.00 13.50
CA ASP A 312 18.51 4.27 14.71
C ASP A 312 17.28 3.48 15.18
N PRO A 313 17.38 2.16 15.43
CA PRO A 313 16.29 1.38 15.99
C PRO A 313 15.67 1.95 17.26
N LYS A 314 16.42 2.77 18.02
CA LYS A 314 15.96 3.45 19.23
C LYS A 314 15.14 4.71 18.94
N ASP A 315 15.34 5.32 17.78
CA ASP A 315 14.63 6.52 17.31
C ASP A 315 13.48 6.18 16.34
N ALA A 316 13.29 4.90 16.04
CA ALA A 316 12.21 4.39 15.19
C ALA A 316 10.85 4.74 15.82
N LYS A 317 10.21 5.80 15.31
CA LYS A 317 8.87 6.21 15.70
C LYS A 317 7.84 5.42 14.90
N ILE A 318 6.72 5.10 15.55
CA ILE A 318 5.52 4.66 14.82
C ILE A 318 5.10 5.84 13.94
N PRO A 319 5.06 5.71 12.60
CA PRO A 319 4.67 6.79 11.71
C PRO A 319 3.25 7.27 12.05
N ASP A 320 3.10 8.57 12.30
CA ASP A 320 1.77 9.16 12.40
C ASP A 320 1.23 9.38 10.98
N ARG A 321 0.29 8.53 10.58
CA ARG A 321 -0.35 8.62 9.27
C ARG A 321 -1.16 9.88 9.07
N HIS A 322 -1.64 10.53 10.13
CA HIS A 322 -2.28 11.84 10.00
C HIS A 322 -1.24 12.87 9.59
N ASN A 323 -0.08 12.86 10.25
CA ASN A 323 1.03 13.73 9.88
C ASN A 323 1.49 13.46 8.45
N GLU A 324 1.64 12.20 8.05
CA GLU A 324 2.00 11.85 6.68
C GLU A 324 0.95 12.32 5.66
N ALA A 325 -0.34 12.13 5.95
CA ALA A 325 -1.40 12.65 5.09
C ALA A 325 -1.38 14.18 4.99
N HIS A 326 -1.12 14.88 6.10
CA HIS A 326 -0.92 16.33 6.10
C HIS A 326 0.28 16.75 5.26
N LEU A 327 1.37 16.00 5.29
CA LEU A 327 2.55 16.23 4.46
C LEU A 327 2.23 16.05 2.97
N THR A 328 1.59 14.96 2.57
CA THR A 328 1.17 14.73 1.18
C THR A 328 0.20 15.80 0.68
N MET A 329 -0.81 16.19 1.48
CA MET A 329 -1.75 17.26 1.13
C MET A 329 -1.07 18.62 0.94
N ALA A 330 0.01 18.87 1.68
CA ALA A 330 0.84 20.06 1.53
C ALA A 330 1.82 19.97 0.34
N GLY A 331 1.88 18.82 -0.36
CA GLY A 331 2.92 18.55 -1.36
C GLY A 331 4.32 18.54 -0.75
N ALA A 332 4.45 18.15 0.51
CA ALA A 332 5.70 18.27 1.24
C ALA A 332 6.79 17.33 0.68
N HIS A 333 6.46 16.18 0.10
CA HIS A 333 7.50 15.34 -0.53
C HIS A 333 7.91 15.88 -1.90
N LEU A 334 6.98 16.47 -2.67
CA LEU A 334 7.35 17.29 -3.82
C LEU A 334 8.33 18.40 -3.41
N ALA A 335 8.07 19.09 -2.29
CA ALA A 335 8.95 20.13 -1.77
C ALA A 335 10.33 19.58 -1.33
N LYS A 336 10.43 18.33 -0.86
CA LYS A 336 11.71 17.69 -0.52
C LYS A 336 12.60 17.46 -1.74
N ASN A 337 12.00 17.27 -2.92
CA ASN A 337 12.73 17.13 -4.18
C ASN A 337 13.28 18.46 -4.75
N THR A 338 13.31 19.52 -3.95
CA THR A 338 13.61 20.89 -4.37
C THR A 338 14.80 21.44 -3.61
N LYS A 339 15.42 22.51 -4.12
CA LYS A 339 16.58 23.15 -3.45
C LYS A 339 16.27 23.54 -2.01
N HIS A 340 15.07 24.04 -1.73
CA HIS A 340 14.66 24.45 -0.40
C HIS A 340 14.38 23.27 0.54
N GLY A 341 13.63 22.26 0.10
CA GLY A 341 13.33 21.09 0.93
C GLY A 341 14.56 20.23 1.24
N ALA A 342 15.48 20.14 0.28
CA ALA A 342 16.83 19.61 0.47
C ALA A 342 17.54 20.35 1.62
N ARG A 343 17.60 21.69 1.58
CA ARG A 343 18.22 22.49 2.65
C ARG A 343 17.58 22.24 4.03
N VAL A 344 16.25 22.09 4.11
CA VAL A 344 15.53 21.75 5.35
C VAL A 344 15.91 20.36 5.86
N GLU A 345 15.97 19.35 4.99
CA GLU A 345 16.38 17.99 5.37
C GLU A 345 17.83 17.95 5.90
N ARG A 346 18.74 18.77 5.34
CA ARG A 346 20.11 18.91 5.86
C ARG A 346 20.13 19.41 7.30
N VAL A 347 19.46 20.53 7.57
CA VAL A 347 19.43 21.15 8.91
C VAL A 347 18.72 20.23 9.91
N GLY A 348 17.63 19.58 9.49
CA GLY A 348 16.87 18.62 10.31
C GLY A 348 17.48 17.22 10.42
N SER A 349 18.59 16.94 9.74
CA SER A 349 19.23 15.61 9.78
C SER A 349 19.90 15.31 11.12
N GLY A 350 20.29 16.34 11.89
CA GLY A 350 20.89 16.21 13.22
C GLY A 350 22.17 15.36 13.27
N GLY A 351 22.88 15.19 12.14
CA GLY A 351 24.06 14.31 12.06
C GLY A 351 23.74 12.81 11.97
N ARG A 352 22.55 12.45 11.50
CA ARG A 352 22.19 11.05 11.18
C ARG A 352 23.06 10.50 10.05
N GLU A 353 23.30 9.19 10.09
CA GLU A 353 24.10 8.51 9.07
C GLU A 353 23.32 8.40 7.75
N LEU A 354 24.02 8.41 6.61
CA LEU A 354 23.40 8.32 5.30
C LEU A 354 22.99 6.89 4.98
N SER A 355 21.81 6.72 4.39
CA SER A 355 21.37 5.43 3.86
C SER A 355 21.72 5.32 2.38
N LEU A 356 22.64 4.39 2.07
CA LEU A 356 23.07 4.04 0.71
C LEU A 356 22.29 2.85 0.13
N GLU A 357 21.17 2.48 0.75
CA GLU A 357 20.33 1.39 0.25
C GLU A 357 19.72 1.75 -1.11
N MET A 358 19.94 0.91 -2.13
CA MET A 358 19.34 1.11 -3.47
C MET A 358 17.80 1.15 -3.46
N ASP A 359 17.17 0.54 -2.45
CA ASP A 359 15.71 0.53 -2.30
C ASP A 359 15.17 1.96 -2.05
N ASN A 360 16.01 2.87 -1.56
CA ASN A 360 15.69 4.30 -1.42
C ASN A 360 15.39 4.98 -2.76
N TYR A 361 16.03 4.54 -3.85
CA TYR A 361 15.79 5.08 -5.18
C TYR A 361 14.36 4.78 -5.65
N PHE A 362 13.95 3.52 -5.54
CA PHE A 362 12.60 3.10 -5.90
C PHE A 362 11.55 3.77 -4.99
N ARG A 363 11.84 3.90 -3.69
CA ARG A 363 10.98 4.63 -2.75
C ARG A 363 10.74 6.07 -3.19
N ALA A 364 11.80 6.83 -3.51
CA ALA A 364 11.62 8.23 -3.90
C ALA A 364 10.81 8.40 -5.17
N ILE A 365 10.98 7.48 -6.14
CA ILE A 365 10.18 7.47 -7.37
C ILE A 365 8.72 7.15 -7.04
N GLU A 366 8.44 6.14 -6.23
CA GLU A 366 7.07 5.79 -5.83
C GLU A 366 6.37 6.92 -5.07
N GLU A 367 7.08 7.57 -4.12
CA GLU A 367 6.59 8.75 -3.40
C GLU A 367 6.30 9.91 -4.36
N THR A 368 7.21 10.16 -5.32
CA THR A 368 7.01 11.21 -6.33
C THR A 368 5.80 10.92 -7.21
N ILE A 369 5.64 9.67 -7.68
CA ILE A 369 4.48 9.24 -8.47
C ILE A 369 3.19 9.48 -7.67
N HIS A 370 3.15 9.03 -6.42
CA HIS A 370 1.96 9.19 -5.58
C HIS A 370 1.61 10.66 -5.36
N ASP A 371 2.59 11.51 -5.03
CA ASP A 371 2.34 12.93 -4.81
C ASP A 371 1.86 13.64 -6.09
N VAL A 372 2.50 13.41 -7.25
CA VAL A 372 2.11 14.12 -8.49
C VAL A 372 0.72 13.72 -8.97
N THR A 373 0.25 12.51 -8.66
CA THR A 373 -1.08 12.05 -9.05
C THR A 373 -2.15 12.33 -8.00
N PHE A 374 -1.80 12.37 -6.71
CA PHE A 374 -2.80 12.35 -5.63
C PHE A 374 -2.87 13.63 -4.79
N ALA A 375 -1.83 14.47 -4.76
CA ALA A 375 -1.76 15.57 -3.79
C ALA A 375 -2.85 16.65 -3.98
N GLU A 376 -3.22 16.99 -5.22
CA GLU A 376 -4.32 17.96 -5.46
C GLU A 376 -5.67 17.39 -5.03
N THR A 377 -5.98 16.16 -5.44
CA THR A 377 -7.20 15.45 -5.05
C THR A 377 -7.27 15.24 -3.54
N ALA A 378 -6.17 14.84 -2.91
CA ALA A 378 -6.07 14.70 -1.45
C ALA A 378 -6.53 15.98 -0.74
N ARG A 379 -6.03 17.14 -1.17
CA ARG A 379 -6.39 18.43 -0.61
C ARG A 379 -7.87 18.76 -0.84
N ASP A 380 -8.36 18.61 -2.06
CA ASP A 380 -9.72 19.01 -2.40
C ASP A 380 -10.76 18.07 -1.76
N SER A 381 -10.52 16.76 -1.74
CA SER A 381 -11.30 15.78 -0.99
C SER A 381 -11.28 16.05 0.51
N TRP A 382 -10.14 16.43 1.09
CA TRP A 382 -10.05 16.78 2.51
C TRP A 382 -10.85 18.06 2.84
N ARG A 383 -10.76 19.09 1.99
CA ARG A 383 -11.55 20.33 2.15
C ARG A 383 -13.06 20.06 2.08
N PHE A 384 -13.49 19.22 1.14
CA PHE A 384 -14.89 18.82 1.01
C PHE A 384 -15.35 18.07 2.27
N LEU A 385 -14.59 17.08 2.73
CA LEU A 385 -14.94 16.26 3.90
C LEU A 385 -14.92 17.06 5.21
N GLN A 386 -14.05 18.06 5.35
CA GLN A 386 -13.94 18.91 6.54
C GLN A 386 -14.87 20.13 6.51
N HIS A 387 -15.64 20.34 5.44
CA HIS A 387 -16.55 21.48 5.36
C HIS A 387 -17.60 21.42 6.49
N PRO A 388 -17.85 22.49 7.26
CA PRO A 388 -18.73 22.44 8.44
C PRO A 388 -20.13 21.87 8.15
N GLU A 389 -20.77 22.29 7.05
CA GLU A 389 -22.08 21.75 6.64
C GLU A 389 -22.03 20.24 6.35
N MET A 390 -20.94 19.75 5.75
CA MET A 390 -20.74 18.32 5.47
C MET A 390 -20.53 17.54 6.77
N VAL A 391 -19.67 18.02 7.66
CA VAL A 391 -19.40 17.37 8.97
C VAL A 391 -20.69 17.27 9.78
N SER A 392 -21.45 18.38 9.89
CA SER A 392 -22.73 18.40 10.60
C SER A 392 -23.72 17.42 9.99
N ALA A 393 -23.86 17.39 8.66
CA ALA A 393 -24.77 16.47 7.99
C ALA A 393 -24.40 15.00 8.21
N ILE A 394 -23.11 14.65 8.12
CA ILE A 394 -22.66 13.27 8.36
C ILE A 394 -22.91 12.87 9.82
N TYR A 395 -22.62 13.76 10.77
CA TYR A 395 -22.86 13.50 12.20
C TYR A 395 -24.33 13.29 12.50
N GLU A 396 -25.21 14.12 11.94
CA GLU A 396 -26.66 14.05 12.15
C GLU A 396 -27.31 12.82 11.52
N LEU A 397 -26.85 12.42 10.32
CA LEU A 397 -27.47 11.35 9.53
C LEU A 397 -26.85 9.97 9.74
N TYR A 398 -25.52 9.90 9.96
CA TYR A 398 -24.78 8.64 9.96
C TYR A 398 -23.98 8.40 11.26
N GLY A 399 -23.74 9.46 12.04
CA GLY A 399 -23.01 9.40 13.30
C GLY A 399 -21.52 9.71 13.17
N LYS A 400 -20.88 9.94 14.32
CA LYS A 400 -19.46 10.33 14.38
C LYS A 400 -18.51 9.23 13.91
N GLU A 401 -18.85 7.95 14.14
CA GLU A 401 -18.00 6.82 13.77
C GLU A 401 -17.89 6.68 12.25
N HIS A 402 -18.99 6.91 11.52
CA HIS A 402 -19.01 6.94 10.06
C HIS A 402 -18.05 7.99 9.51
N TYR A 403 -18.13 9.22 10.04
CA TYR A 403 -17.21 10.30 9.67
C TYR A 403 -15.75 9.97 9.95
N ARG A 404 -15.45 9.42 11.14
CA ARG A 404 -14.09 9.02 11.51
C ARG A 404 -13.53 7.95 10.59
N SER A 405 -14.35 6.97 10.19
CA SER A 405 -13.92 5.94 9.23
C SER A 405 -13.68 6.51 7.84
N MET A 406 -14.48 7.48 7.39
CA MET A 406 -14.19 8.21 6.13
C MET A 406 -12.87 8.98 6.21
N GLN A 407 -12.63 9.71 7.30
CA GLN A 407 -11.35 10.39 7.53
C GLN A 407 -10.19 9.42 7.57
N GLY A 408 -10.34 8.29 8.29
CA GLY A 408 -9.31 7.26 8.38
C GLY A 408 -9.00 6.61 7.03
N ALA A 409 -10.03 6.30 6.23
CA ALA A 409 -9.86 5.73 4.89
C ALA A 409 -9.16 6.72 3.95
N LEU A 410 -9.57 7.99 3.97
CA LEU A 410 -8.95 9.05 3.19
C LEU A 410 -7.49 9.27 3.64
N THR A 411 -7.24 9.30 4.95
CA THR A 411 -5.90 9.45 5.54
C THR A 411 -4.98 8.33 5.09
N GLY A 412 -5.43 7.07 5.11
CA GLY A 412 -4.59 5.94 4.68
C GLY A 412 -4.37 5.89 3.16
N MET A 413 -5.28 6.46 2.35
CA MET A 413 -5.05 6.65 0.91
C MET A 413 -4.00 7.73 0.65
N ILE A 414 -4.13 8.90 1.30
CA ILE A 414 -3.24 10.05 1.15
C ILE A 414 -1.84 9.77 1.72
N ALA A 415 -1.75 9.10 2.86
CA ALA A 415 -0.47 8.74 3.47
C ALA A 415 0.23 7.60 2.70
N GLY A 416 -0.46 6.96 1.76
CA GLY A 416 0.05 5.81 1.03
C GLY A 416 0.50 4.66 1.93
N GLY A 417 1.50 3.92 1.44
CA GLY A 417 2.06 2.74 2.10
C GLY A 417 3.00 3.03 3.26
N ALA A 418 2.82 4.12 4.03
CA ALA A 418 3.71 4.52 5.13
C ALA A 418 4.14 3.31 5.98
N LEU A 419 5.45 3.05 5.96
CA LEU A 419 6.07 1.85 6.56
C LEU A 419 6.41 2.13 8.01
N ASP A 420 5.83 1.36 8.94
CA ASP A 420 6.30 1.38 10.33
C ASP A 420 7.71 0.81 10.41
N THR A 421 8.60 1.57 11.03
CA THR A 421 10.03 1.27 11.06
C THR A 421 10.51 0.65 12.37
N ASP A 422 9.62 0.55 13.37
CA ASP A 422 9.94 -0.12 14.63
C ASP A 422 10.17 -1.63 14.43
N MET A 423 11.02 -2.20 15.28
CA MET A 423 11.47 -3.59 15.17
C MET A 423 10.33 -4.61 15.32
N PHE A 424 9.34 -4.32 16.19
CA PHE A 424 8.23 -5.22 16.42
C PHE A 424 7.30 -5.25 15.21
N SER A 425 6.95 -4.09 14.65
CA SER A 425 6.19 -3.98 13.41
C SER A 425 6.93 -4.61 12.22
N LYS A 426 8.25 -4.42 12.09
CA LYS A 426 9.08 -5.11 11.08
C LYS A 426 8.95 -6.63 11.20
N LEU A 427 9.01 -7.19 12.42
CA LEU A 427 8.82 -8.61 12.65
C LEU A 427 7.41 -9.09 12.27
N LEU A 428 6.34 -8.41 12.74
CA LEU A 428 4.96 -8.80 12.41
C LEU A 428 4.71 -8.76 10.90
N ARG A 429 5.23 -7.73 10.22
CA ARG A 429 5.16 -7.56 8.77
C ARG A 429 5.88 -8.69 8.04
N TYR A 430 7.07 -9.06 8.49
CA TYR A 430 7.84 -10.19 7.96
C TYR A 430 7.05 -11.51 8.10
N LEU A 431 6.55 -11.82 9.30
CA LEU A 431 5.78 -13.03 9.57
C LEU A 431 4.50 -13.10 8.72
N ARG A 432 3.76 -11.99 8.60
CA ARG A 432 2.56 -11.89 7.76
C ARG A 432 2.87 -12.14 6.29
N THR A 433 3.95 -11.54 5.79
CA THR A 433 4.39 -11.67 4.39
C THR A 433 4.74 -13.13 4.06
N ASN A 434 5.51 -13.78 4.93
CA ASN A 434 5.86 -15.19 4.77
C ASN A 434 4.64 -16.10 4.85
N ALA A 435 3.75 -15.85 5.83
CA ALA A 435 2.49 -16.58 5.94
C ALA A 435 1.65 -16.44 4.65
N SER A 436 1.50 -15.23 4.11
CA SER A 436 0.82 -15.01 2.83
C SER A 436 1.46 -15.81 1.69
N LEU A 437 2.78 -15.78 1.51
CA LEU A 437 3.48 -16.58 0.49
C LEU A 437 3.24 -18.08 0.69
N ALA A 438 3.30 -18.55 1.94
CA ALA A 438 3.16 -19.96 2.28
C ALA A 438 1.73 -20.50 2.05
N TYR A 439 0.70 -19.71 2.39
CA TYR A 439 -0.72 -20.09 2.25
C TYR A 439 -1.29 -19.84 0.86
N LEU A 440 -0.99 -18.69 0.25
CA LEU A 440 -1.59 -18.28 -1.03
C LEU A 440 -0.75 -18.72 -2.24
N GLY A 441 0.57 -18.84 -2.06
CA GLY A 441 1.49 -19.21 -3.13
C GLY A 441 1.15 -20.58 -3.71
N TYR A 442 1.03 -20.65 -5.03
CA TYR A 442 0.72 -21.87 -5.79
C TYR A 442 -0.45 -22.71 -5.23
N SER A 443 -1.42 -22.09 -4.54
CA SER A 443 -2.55 -22.81 -3.92
C SER A 443 -3.59 -23.22 -4.97
N PRO A 444 -3.80 -24.53 -5.22
CA PRO A 444 -4.85 -24.99 -6.15
C PRO A 444 -6.25 -24.79 -5.55
N ARG A 445 -6.39 -24.89 -4.23
CA ARG A 445 -7.65 -24.58 -3.53
C ARG A 445 -8.15 -23.17 -3.84
N ASN A 446 -7.29 -22.17 -3.70
CA ASN A 446 -7.67 -20.78 -4.01
C ASN A 446 -8.08 -20.61 -5.48
N PHE A 447 -7.37 -21.28 -6.39
CA PHE A 447 -7.70 -21.27 -7.81
C PHE A 447 -9.11 -21.85 -8.08
N VAL A 448 -9.44 -22.99 -7.48
CA VAL A 448 -10.73 -23.68 -7.65
C VAL A 448 -11.88 -22.92 -6.97
N GLN A 449 -11.62 -22.22 -5.86
CA GLN A 449 -12.65 -21.45 -5.15
C GLN A 449 -12.97 -20.11 -5.82
N GLN A 450 -12.06 -19.53 -6.60
CA GLN A 450 -12.24 -18.19 -7.17
C GLN A 450 -13.51 -18.03 -8.04
N PRO A 451 -13.93 -18.99 -8.88
CA PRO A 451 -15.18 -18.93 -9.65
C PRO A 451 -16.44 -18.70 -8.80
N VAL A 452 -16.43 -19.11 -7.52
CA VAL A 452 -17.56 -18.93 -6.60
C VAL A 452 -17.86 -17.45 -6.35
N ALA A 453 -16.86 -16.57 -6.49
CA ALA A 453 -17.03 -15.12 -6.40
C ALA A 453 -17.98 -14.56 -7.48
N MET A 454 -18.29 -15.32 -8.53
CA MET A 454 -19.29 -14.93 -9.53
C MET A 454 -20.68 -14.71 -8.91
N ALA A 455 -20.99 -15.36 -7.78
CA ALA A 455 -22.25 -15.12 -7.07
C ALA A 455 -22.38 -13.66 -6.58
N ASN A 456 -21.27 -13.01 -6.19
CA ASN A 456 -21.27 -11.58 -5.86
C ASN A 456 -21.58 -10.73 -7.09
N VAL A 457 -21.05 -11.11 -8.26
CA VAL A 457 -21.26 -10.41 -9.53
C VAL A 457 -22.74 -10.51 -9.93
N ILE A 458 -23.34 -11.70 -9.86
CA ILE A 458 -24.77 -11.91 -10.12
C ILE A 458 -25.62 -11.03 -9.20
N ASN A 459 -25.26 -10.92 -7.93
CA ASN A 459 -25.97 -10.06 -6.99
C ASN A 459 -25.85 -8.56 -7.36
N GLU A 460 -24.69 -8.10 -7.83
CA GLU A 460 -24.43 -6.69 -8.12
C GLU A 460 -25.02 -6.23 -9.46
N ILE A 461 -24.71 -6.94 -10.56
CA ILE A 461 -25.10 -6.53 -11.93
C ILE A 461 -26.28 -7.34 -12.48
N GLY A 462 -26.78 -8.32 -11.73
CA GLY A 462 -27.88 -9.17 -12.14
C GLY A 462 -27.49 -10.31 -13.09
N GLU A 463 -28.44 -11.22 -13.32
CA GLU A 463 -28.25 -12.41 -14.15
C GLU A 463 -28.04 -12.06 -15.63
N LYS A 464 -28.80 -11.09 -16.17
CA LYS A 464 -28.69 -10.64 -17.58
C LYS A 464 -27.25 -10.24 -17.93
N TYR A 465 -26.70 -9.28 -17.20
CA TYR A 465 -25.37 -8.74 -17.52
C TYR A 465 -24.24 -9.68 -17.13
N THR A 466 -24.44 -10.51 -16.11
CA THR A 466 -23.51 -11.60 -15.81
C THR A 466 -23.45 -12.59 -16.98
N ALA A 467 -24.59 -12.97 -17.55
CA ALA A 467 -24.64 -13.86 -18.71
C ALA A 467 -23.99 -13.21 -19.95
N VAL A 468 -24.20 -11.92 -20.19
CA VAL A 468 -23.50 -11.16 -21.26
C VAL A 468 -21.98 -11.17 -21.03
N GLY A 469 -21.55 -10.94 -19.78
CA GLY A 469 -20.17 -11.04 -19.35
C GLY A 469 -19.57 -12.40 -19.69
N LEU A 470 -20.20 -13.49 -19.24
CA LEU A 470 -19.76 -14.86 -19.49
C LEU A 470 -19.77 -15.22 -20.98
N ALA A 471 -20.80 -14.84 -21.72
CA ALA A 471 -20.92 -15.10 -23.14
C ALA A 471 -19.78 -14.47 -23.95
N GLY A 472 -19.31 -13.28 -23.56
CA GLY A 472 -18.14 -12.63 -24.15
C GLY A 472 -16.85 -13.45 -24.03
N PHE A 473 -16.79 -14.39 -23.07
CA PHE A 473 -15.64 -15.26 -22.81
C PHE A 473 -15.87 -16.73 -23.21
N ALA A 474 -16.97 -17.04 -23.90
CA ALA A 474 -17.28 -18.39 -24.40
C ALA A 474 -16.75 -18.65 -25.84
N GLY A 475 -16.07 -17.67 -26.45
CA GLY A 475 -15.55 -17.75 -27.81
C GLY A 475 -14.22 -18.49 -27.97
N THR A 476 -13.63 -18.38 -29.16
CA THR A 476 -12.31 -18.92 -29.47
C THR A 476 -11.20 -18.24 -28.63
N PRO A 477 -10.04 -18.89 -28.40
CA PRO A 477 -8.94 -18.27 -27.67
C PRO A 477 -8.48 -16.93 -28.24
N LYS A 478 -8.62 -16.73 -29.57
CA LYS A 478 -8.29 -15.47 -30.25
C LYS A 478 -9.27 -14.36 -29.89
N GLU A 479 -10.57 -14.65 -29.89
CA GLU A 479 -11.62 -13.68 -29.51
C GLU A 479 -11.52 -13.31 -28.02
N ILE A 480 -11.30 -14.30 -27.16
CA ILE A 480 -11.07 -14.06 -25.73
C ILE A 480 -9.86 -13.16 -25.53
N LYS A 481 -8.75 -13.43 -26.23
CA LYS A 481 -7.55 -12.59 -26.14
C LYS A 481 -7.82 -11.17 -26.62
N ALA A 482 -8.52 -11.00 -27.74
CA ALA A 482 -8.88 -9.68 -28.26
C ALA A 482 -9.76 -8.90 -27.29
N LEU A 483 -10.76 -9.54 -26.68
CA LEU A 483 -11.62 -8.92 -25.69
C LEU A 483 -10.84 -8.53 -24.43
N LYS A 484 -9.94 -9.39 -23.95
CA LYS A 484 -9.06 -9.05 -22.82
C LYS A 484 -8.19 -7.83 -23.13
N THR A 485 -7.59 -7.77 -24.32
CA THR A 485 -6.79 -6.63 -24.74
C THR A 485 -7.63 -5.35 -24.80
N LEU A 486 -8.84 -5.41 -25.37
CA LEU A 486 -9.76 -4.27 -25.39
C LEU A 486 -10.10 -3.77 -23.98
N ILE A 487 -10.38 -4.68 -23.04
CA ILE A 487 -10.66 -4.33 -21.64
C ILE A 487 -9.45 -3.65 -21.00
N GLN A 488 -8.25 -4.20 -21.21
CA GLN A 488 -7.00 -3.62 -20.69
C GLN A 488 -6.64 -2.28 -21.34
N GLU A 489 -7.10 -2.00 -22.56
CA GLU A 489 -6.96 -0.69 -23.22
C GLU A 489 -7.91 0.36 -22.64
N LYS A 490 -9.09 -0.07 -22.18
CA LYS A 490 -10.09 0.81 -21.57
C LYS A 490 -9.82 1.09 -20.10
N SER A 491 -9.32 0.10 -19.35
CA SER A 491 -9.17 0.15 -17.91
C SER A 491 -7.73 -0.17 -17.47
N GLU A 492 -7.07 0.84 -16.89
CA GLU A 492 -5.78 0.67 -16.24
C GLU A 492 -5.91 -0.27 -15.03
N PHE A 493 -7.04 -0.25 -14.31
CA PHE A 493 -7.33 -1.20 -13.24
C PHE A 493 -7.29 -2.66 -13.74
N MET A 494 -7.94 -2.96 -14.86
CA MET A 494 -7.97 -4.32 -15.41
C MET A 494 -6.65 -4.73 -16.05
N ARG A 495 -5.88 -3.78 -16.60
CA ARG A 495 -4.50 -3.99 -17.03
C ARG A 495 -3.60 -4.38 -15.86
N TYR A 496 -3.75 -3.71 -14.73
CA TYR A 496 -2.99 -3.97 -13.51
C TYR A 496 -3.53 -5.09 -12.62
N ARG A 497 -4.71 -5.62 -12.95
CA ARG A 497 -5.42 -6.61 -12.13
C ARG A 497 -4.54 -7.72 -11.53
N PRO A 498 -3.61 -8.34 -12.28
CA PRO A 498 -2.72 -9.35 -11.71
C PRO A 498 -1.96 -8.91 -10.46
N SER A 499 -1.63 -7.62 -10.35
CA SER A 499 -0.85 -7.08 -9.24
C SER A 499 -1.71 -6.61 -8.06
N VAL A 500 -3.02 -6.45 -8.27
CA VAL A 500 -3.94 -5.87 -7.29
C VAL A 500 -5.17 -6.75 -7.02
N VAL A 501 -5.03 -8.08 -7.17
CA VAL A 501 -6.13 -9.04 -6.89
C VAL A 501 -6.65 -8.90 -5.46
N ASN A 502 -5.75 -8.81 -4.49
CA ASN A 502 -6.06 -8.53 -3.09
C ASN A 502 -4.89 -7.79 -2.41
N ARG A 503 -5.12 -7.32 -1.18
CA ARG A 503 -4.12 -6.59 -0.40
C ARG A 503 -2.82 -7.38 -0.22
N GLU A 504 -2.88 -8.66 0.14
CA GLU A 504 -1.69 -9.48 0.38
C GLU A 504 -0.83 -9.63 -0.89
N THR A 505 -1.46 -9.89 -2.03
CA THR A 505 -0.79 -9.96 -3.33
C THR A 505 -0.17 -8.61 -3.71
N ALA A 506 -0.89 -7.50 -3.51
CA ALA A 506 -0.40 -6.16 -3.79
C ALA A 506 0.79 -5.78 -2.89
N ASP A 507 0.68 -5.98 -1.56
CA ASP A 507 1.76 -5.75 -0.59
C ASP A 507 3.03 -6.51 -0.98
N ILE A 508 2.87 -7.77 -1.41
CA ILE A 508 4.01 -8.63 -1.75
C ILE A 508 4.60 -8.21 -3.10
N LYS A 509 3.77 -8.03 -4.13
CA LYS A 509 4.26 -7.63 -5.45
C LYS A 509 4.91 -6.27 -5.44
N ASN A 510 4.31 -5.27 -4.81
CA ASN A 510 4.93 -3.95 -4.67
C ASN A 510 6.33 -4.05 -4.05
N ARG A 511 6.53 -4.91 -3.04
CA ARG A 511 7.87 -5.15 -2.48
C ARG A 511 8.82 -5.91 -3.40
N LEU A 512 8.31 -6.89 -4.15
CA LEU A 512 9.12 -7.68 -5.07
C LEU A 512 9.46 -6.91 -6.36
N ASP A 513 8.67 -5.88 -6.69
CA ASP A 513 8.86 -4.99 -7.83
C ASP A 513 9.74 -3.79 -7.44
N SER A 514 9.59 -3.26 -6.22
CA SER A 514 10.48 -2.25 -5.65
C SER A 514 11.85 -2.81 -5.26
N SER A 515 11.94 -4.12 -5.03
CA SER A 515 13.20 -4.83 -4.86
C SER A 515 13.59 -5.51 -6.17
N ALA A 516 14.53 -4.92 -6.91
CA ALA A 516 15.11 -5.53 -8.10
C ALA A 516 15.56 -7.00 -7.85
N LEU A 517 15.86 -7.34 -6.59
CA LEU A 517 16.41 -8.60 -6.07
C LEU A 517 15.41 -9.71 -5.74
N ALA A 518 14.10 -9.53 -5.93
CA ALA A 518 13.13 -10.59 -5.72
C ALA A 518 13.35 -11.79 -6.67
N GLY A 519 13.52 -13.00 -6.12
CA GLY A 519 13.72 -14.21 -6.89
C GLY A 519 12.53 -14.55 -7.80
N GLY A 520 12.80 -15.11 -8.98
CA GLY A 520 11.77 -15.38 -10.00
C GLY A 520 10.64 -16.32 -9.54
N TYR A 521 10.90 -17.23 -8.60
CA TYR A 521 9.89 -18.14 -8.07
C TYR A 521 8.90 -17.45 -7.11
N GLN A 522 9.30 -16.37 -6.42
CA GLN A 522 8.42 -15.57 -5.57
C GLN A 522 7.51 -14.66 -6.41
N ARG A 523 8.03 -14.11 -7.52
CA ARG A 523 7.23 -13.29 -8.46
C ARG A 523 6.06 -14.07 -9.07
N ASN A 524 6.25 -15.38 -9.30
CA ASN A 524 5.23 -16.27 -9.88
C ASN A 524 4.36 -16.98 -8.83
N ALA A 525 4.59 -16.75 -7.53
CA ALA A 525 3.86 -17.41 -6.44
C ALA A 525 2.33 -17.30 -6.59
N PHE A 526 1.84 -16.15 -7.06
CA PHE A 526 0.41 -15.87 -7.20
C PHE A 526 -0.15 -16.15 -8.60
N TRP A 527 0.58 -16.87 -9.46
CA TRP A 527 0.15 -17.12 -10.85
C TRP A 527 -1.19 -17.86 -10.91
N LEU A 528 -1.38 -18.92 -10.11
CA LEU A 528 -2.66 -19.65 -10.05
C LEU A 528 -3.80 -18.75 -9.59
N GLN A 529 -3.59 -17.97 -8.53
CA GLN A 529 -4.58 -17.00 -8.04
C GLN A 529 -4.94 -15.98 -9.14
N THR A 530 -3.95 -15.45 -9.85
CA THR A 530 -4.16 -14.50 -10.96
C THR A 530 -4.98 -15.12 -12.09
N LYS A 531 -4.75 -16.39 -12.42
CA LYS A 531 -5.51 -17.10 -13.46
C LYS A 531 -6.95 -17.37 -13.04
N GLY A 532 -7.16 -17.79 -11.79
CA GLY A 532 -8.49 -17.97 -11.23
C GLY A 532 -9.26 -16.64 -11.18
N ASP A 533 -8.59 -15.56 -10.75
CA ASP A 533 -9.18 -14.22 -10.69
C ASP A 533 -9.59 -13.75 -12.09
N ALA A 534 -8.72 -13.92 -13.09
CA ALA A 534 -9.00 -13.52 -14.45
C ALA A 534 -10.20 -14.25 -15.08
N ALA A 535 -10.58 -15.44 -14.58
CA ALA A 535 -11.76 -16.17 -15.02
C ALA A 535 -13.08 -15.55 -14.52
N VAL A 536 -13.03 -14.70 -13.49
CA VAL A 536 -14.20 -14.02 -12.92
C VAL A 536 -14.17 -12.52 -13.20
N ALA A 537 -13.04 -11.86 -12.92
CA ALA A 537 -12.91 -10.42 -13.00
C ALA A 537 -13.15 -9.87 -14.42
N TYR A 538 -12.63 -10.55 -15.46
CA TYR A 538 -12.81 -10.09 -16.84
C TYR A 538 -14.26 -10.22 -17.35
N PRO A 539 -14.95 -11.36 -17.16
CA PRO A 539 -16.38 -11.45 -17.44
C PRO A 539 -17.22 -10.48 -16.63
N ALA A 540 -16.92 -10.32 -15.33
CA ALA A 540 -17.63 -9.37 -14.46
C ALA A 540 -17.48 -7.93 -14.94
N TRP A 541 -16.26 -7.53 -15.30
CA TRP A 541 -15.98 -6.21 -15.87
C TRP A 541 -16.75 -5.99 -17.15
N TRP A 542 -16.71 -6.96 -18.08
CA TRP A 542 -17.41 -6.83 -19.35
C TRP A 542 -18.93 -6.71 -19.18
N GLY A 543 -19.53 -7.53 -18.31
CA GLY A 543 -20.94 -7.43 -17.99
C GLY A 543 -21.32 -6.08 -17.39
N ALA A 544 -20.54 -5.62 -16.40
CA ALA A 544 -20.73 -4.32 -15.75
C ALA A 544 -20.55 -3.15 -16.72
N TYR A 545 -19.56 -3.23 -17.62
CA TYR A 545 -19.33 -2.23 -18.65
C TYR A 545 -20.52 -2.11 -19.61
N GLN A 546 -21.07 -3.24 -20.08
CA GLN A 546 -22.26 -3.24 -20.93
C GLN A 546 -23.49 -2.67 -20.20
N GLN A 547 -23.66 -3.02 -18.92
CA GLN A 547 -24.70 -2.41 -18.09
C GLN A 547 -24.49 -0.90 -17.91
N GLY A 548 -23.24 -0.47 -17.69
CA GLY A 548 -22.87 0.93 -17.53
C GLY A 548 -23.13 1.74 -18.79
N LEU A 549 -22.84 1.19 -19.97
CA LEU A 549 -23.16 1.82 -21.26
C LEU A 549 -24.68 2.01 -21.41
N GLU A 550 -25.47 0.99 -21.07
CA GLU A 550 -26.95 1.08 -21.11
C GLU A 550 -27.50 2.08 -20.07
N LYS A 551 -26.91 2.13 -18.87
CA LYS A 551 -27.39 2.96 -17.75
C LYS A 551 -26.99 4.43 -17.87
N PHE A 552 -25.77 4.72 -18.32
CA PHE A 552 -25.20 6.08 -18.27
C PHE A 552 -25.06 6.72 -19.65
N GLY A 553 -25.00 5.93 -20.74
CA GLY A 553 -24.77 6.44 -22.09
C GLY A 553 -23.40 7.09 -22.30
N ASP A 554 -22.50 7.01 -21.32
CA ASP A 554 -21.17 7.59 -21.32
C ASP A 554 -20.11 6.50 -21.08
N GLU A 555 -19.14 6.40 -21.97
CA GLU A 555 -18.13 5.35 -21.94
C GLU A 555 -17.22 5.46 -20.72
N HIS A 556 -16.85 6.68 -20.31
CA HIS A 556 -15.98 6.88 -19.17
C HIS A 556 -16.65 6.44 -17.86
N ARG A 557 -17.91 6.84 -17.65
CA ARG A 557 -18.72 6.34 -16.53
C ARG A 557 -18.94 4.84 -16.59
N ALA A 558 -19.12 4.26 -17.77
CA ALA A 558 -19.24 2.81 -17.91
C ALA A 558 -17.95 2.08 -17.49
N VAL A 559 -16.78 2.62 -17.84
CA VAL A 559 -15.47 2.10 -17.40
C VAL A 559 -15.32 2.20 -15.88
N THR A 560 -15.55 3.38 -15.29
CA THR A 560 -15.50 3.56 -13.82
C THR A 560 -16.46 2.63 -13.10
N TYR A 561 -17.69 2.51 -13.60
CA TYR A 561 -18.69 1.59 -13.03
C TYR A 561 -18.23 0.13 -13.09
N ALA A 562 -17.61 -0.28 -14.19
CA ALA A 562 -17.09 -1.64 -14.34
C ALA A 562 -15.90 -1.91 -13.42
N ASP A 563 -14.96 -0.97 -13.29
CA ASP A 563 -13.82 -1.06 -12.39
C ASP A 563 -14.28 -1.20 -10.93
N GLU A 564 -15.21 -0.33 -10.52
CA GLU A 564 -15.74 -0.34 -9.15
C GLU A 564 -16.60 -1.57 -8.86
N THR A 565 -17.33 -2.08 -9.86
CA THR A 565 -18.07 -3.34 -9.74
C THR A 565 -17.13 -4.50 -9.47
N VAL A 566 -16.03 -4.63 -10.22
CA VAL A 566 -15.04 -5.70 -10.00
C VAL A 566 -14.39 -5.55 -8.64
N ALA A 567 -13.99 -4.34 -8.25
CA ALA A 567 -13.43 -4.08 -6.93
C ALA A 567 -14.41 -4.45 -5.79
N LYS A 568 -15.71 -4.18 -5.97
CA LYS A 568 -16.78 -4.50 -5.01
C LYS A 568 -17.17 -5.97 -4.96
N THR A 569 -17.02 -6.73 -6.05
CA THR A 569 -17.55 -8.12 -6.15
C THR A 569 -16.49 -9.20 -6.11
N VAL A 570 -15.31 -8.92 -6.67
CA VAL A 570 -14.17 -9.84 -6.71
C VAL A 570 -13.09 -9.44 -5.69
N GLY A 571 -13.05 -8.17 -5.31
CA GLY A 571 -12.07 -7.60 -4.36
C GLY A 571 -10.95 -6.85 -5.09
N SER A 572 -10.19 -6.03 -4.36
CA SER A 572 -9.06 -5.25 -4.89
C SER A 572 -8.01 -5.02 -3.81
N GLY A 573 -6.75 -4.92 -4.22
CA GLY A 573 -5.62 -4.55 -3.37
C GLY A 573 -5.30 -3.05 -3.37
N LEU A 574 -6.02 -2.22 -4.12
CA LEU A 574 -5.81 -0.78 -4.14
C LEU A 574 -6.24 -0.13 -2.81
N LEU A 575 -5.47 0.85 -2.33
CA LEU A 575 -5.79 1.56 -1.08
C LEU A 575 -7.20 2.19 -1.12
N LYS A 576 -7.64 2.73 -2.27
CA LYS A 576 -8.99 3.29 -2.43
C LYS A 576 -10.13 2.29 -2.16
N ASP A 577 -9.87 1.00 -2.40
CA ASP A 577 -10.86 -0.07 -2.31
C ASP A 577 -10.81 -0.80 -0.95
N LEU A 578 -9.76 -0.54 -0.17
CA LEU A 578 -9.59 -1.13 1.15
C LEU A 578 -10.27 -0.25 2.21
N PRO A 579 -11.00 -0.84 3.17
CA PRO A 579 -11.50 -0.12 4.33
C PRO A 579 -10.33 0.25 5.29
N PRO A 580 -10.56 1.18 6.23
CA PRO A 580 -9.54 1.61 7.20
C PRO A 580 -8.78 0.46 7.86
N LEU A 581 -9.47 -0.55 8.40
CA LEU A 581 -8.81 -1.67 9.08
C LEU A 581 -7.85 -2.44 8.15
N LEU A 582 -8.19 -2.59 6.86
CA LEU A 582 -7.32 -3.29 5.92
C LEU A 582 -6.12 -2.44 5.49
N GLN A 583 -6.29 -1.12 5.42
CA GLN A 583 -5.18 -0.17 5.23
C GLN A 583 -4.25 -0.14 6.47
N GLY A 584 -4.75 -0.59 7.63
CA GLY A 584 -4.08 -0.53 8.93
C GLY A 584 -4.31 0.78 9.67
N VAL A 585 -5.36 1.53 9.29
CA VAL A 585 -5.83 2.73 9.99
C VAL A 585 -6.98 2.33 10.91
N SER A 586 -7.01 2.85 12.14
CA SER A 586 -8.20 2.77 13.00
C SER A 586 -8.28 4.02 13.86
N GLU A 587 -9.47 4.62 13.94
CA GLU A 587 -9.74 5.81 14.76
C GLU A 587 -10.30 5.47 16.15
N GLY A 588 -10.47 4.18 16.45
CA GLY A 588 -10.98 3.67 17.73
C GLY A 588 -9.87 3.25 18.71
N ARG A 589 -10.19 2.28 19.57
CA ARG A 589 -9.26 1.70 20.56
C ARG A 589 -7.95 1.13 20.01
N PHE A 590 -7.87 0.91 18.69
CA PHE A 590 -6.70 0.39 17.99
C PHE A 590 -5.86 1.47 17.28
N LYS A 591 -6.14 2.76 17.53
CA LYS A 591 -5.36 3.88 16.97
C LYS A 591 -3.87 3.73 17.25
N GLY A 592 -3.06 3.92 16.21
CA GLY A 592 -1.59 3.78 16.27
C GLY A 592 -1.06 2.34 16.33
N ARG A 593 -1.91 1.31 16.19
CA ARG A 593 -1.51 -0.12 16.26
C ARG A 593 -1.58 -0.80 14.90
N VAL A 594 -0.92 -0.22 13.89
CA VAL A 594 -1.02 -0.58 12.46
C VAL A 594 -0.77 -2.06 12.22
N GLU A 595 0.42 -2.58 12.56
CA GLU A 595 0.75 -3.97 12.26
C GLU A 595 -0.09 -4.96 13.08
N LEU A 596 -0.47 -4.62 14.31
CA LEU A 596 -1.38 -5.44 15.12
C LEU A 596 -2.72 -5.62 14.39
N VAL A 597 -3.32 -4.52 13.92
CA VAL A 597 -4.57 -4.55 13.15
C VAL A 597 -4.38 -5.33 11.85
N LYS A 598 -3.25 -5.15 11.15
CA LYS A 598 -2.97 -5.85 9.88
C LYS A 598 -2.88 -7.37 10.04
N GLY A 599 -2.40 -7.90 11.15
CA GLY A 599 -2.42 -9.36 11.32
C GLY A 599 -3.74 -9.92 11.85
N PHE A 600 -4.57 -9.15 12.57
CA PHE A 600 -5.97 -9.55 12.80
C PHE A 600 -6.76 -9.58 11.49
N THR A 601 -6.46 -8.65 10.59
CA THR A 601 -7.09 -8.58 9.27
C THR A 601 -6.38 -9.40 8.20
N PHE A 602 -5.48 -10.32 8.58
CA PHE A 602 -4.79 -11.21 7.63
C PHE A 602 -5.79 -11.96 6.74
N MET A 603 -5.61 -11.90 5.42
CA MET A 603 -6.47 -12.56 4.41
C MET A 603 -7.95 -12.15 4.49
N MET A 604 -8.25 -10.99 5.06
CA MET A 604 -9.64 -10.54 5.28
C MET A 604 -10.24 -9.86 4.03
N THR A 605 -9.48 -9.59 2.97
CA THR A 605 -9.97 -8.88 1.77
C THR A 605 -11.29 -9.45 1.22
N PHE A 606 -11.37 -10.78 1.03
CA PHE A 606 -12.59 -11.44 0.55
C PHE A 606 -13.73 -11.42 1.58
N PHE A 607 -13.45 -11.81 2.82
CA PHE A 607 -14.46 -11.82 3.89
C PHE A 607 -15.02 -10.42 4.20
N ASN A 608 -14.18 -9.39 4.10
CA ASN A 608 -14.61 -8.01 4.26
C ASN A 608 -15.48 -7.53 3.10
N LEU A 609 -15.29 -8.06 1.89
CA LEU A 609 -16.20 -7.82 0.77
C LEU A 609 -17.58 -8.43 1.06
N ILE A 610 -17.64 -9.66 1.58
CA ILE A 610 -18.89 -10.30 2.01
C ILE A 610 -19.58 -9.50 3.13
N TYR A 611 -18.81 -8.97 4.08
CA TYR A 611 -19.33 -8.09 5.13
C TYR A 611 -19.99 -6.83 4.55
N GLN A 612 -19.29 -6.19 3.61
CA GLN A 612 -19.77 -4.99 2.92
C GLN A 612 -21.06 -5.25 2.15
N ILE A 613 -21.14 -6.34 1.37
CA ILE A 613 -22.38 -6.68 0.64
C ILE A 613 -23.52 -6.98 1.62
N GLN A 614 -23.28 -7.66 2.74
CA GLN A 614 -24.31 -7.88 3.77
C GLN A 614 -24.81 -6.56 4.37
N ASN A 615 -23.89 -5.65 4.72
CA ASN A 615 -24.24 -4.34 5.27
C ASN A 615 -25.08 -3.51 4.28
N GLU A 616 -24.65 -3.45 3.02
CA GLU A 616 -25.42 -2.80 1.97
C GLU A 616 -26.79 -3.44 1.78
N THR A 617 -26.87 -4.76 1.76
CA THR A 617 -28.15 -5.47 1.62
C THR A 617 -29.12 -5.09 2.72
N ILE A 618 -28.64 -5.00 3.97
CA ILE A 618 -29.47 -4.63 5.13
C ILE A 618 -29.90 -3.16 5.05
N LYS A 619 -29.00 -2.26 4.65
CA LYS A 619 -29.27 -0.81 4.63
C LYS A 619 -30.07 -0.36 3.41
N LYS A 620 -29.85 -0.98 2.24
CA LYS A 620 -30.52 -0.68 0.97
C LYS A 620 -31.98 -1.16 0.96
N ASN A 621 -32.27 -2.26 1.65
CA ASN A 621 -33.61 -2.86 1.63
C ASN A 621 -34.44 -2.48 2.86
N ASN A 622 -35.69 -2.07 2.64
CA ASN A 622 -36.63 -1.87 3.74
C ASN A 622 -37.16 -3.23 4.24
N LEU A 623 -36.47 -3.80 5.23
CA LEU A 623 -36.78 -5.12 5.81
C LEU A 623 -38.13 -5.19 6.54
N LYS A 624 -38.90 -4.09 6.62
CA LYS A 624 -40.28 -4.08 7.11
C LYS A 624 -41.31 -4.40 6.03
N THR A 625 -40.89 -4.48 4.77
CA THR A 625 -41.75 -4.75 3.61
C THR A 625 -41.45 -6.13 3.04
N ALA A 626 -42.47 -6.80 2.49
CA ALA A 626 -42.28 -8.12 1.86
C ALA A 626 -41.29 -8.05 0.69
N GLU A 627 -41.35 -6.98 -0.12
CA GLU A 627 -40.42 -6.75 -1.23
C GLU A 627 -38.97 -6.59 -0.73
N GLY A 628 -38.74 -5.74 0.28
CA GLY A 628 -37.42 -5.56 0.87
C GLY A 628 -36.86 -6.84 1.50
N ILE A 629 -37.69 -7.64 2.18
CA ILE A 629 -37.30 -8.96 2.70
C ILE A 629 -36.91 -9.89 1.55
N SER A 630 -37.71 -9.94 0.48
CA SER A 630 -37.45 -10.83 -0.66
C SER A 630 -36.16 -10.47 -1.41
N SER A 631 -35.90 -9.17 -1.59
CA SER A 631 -34.67 -8.65 -2.18
C SER A 631 -33.45 -8.98 -1.31
N ALA A 632 -33.55 -8.78 0.01
CA ALA A 632 -32.48 -9.14 0.94
C ALA A 632 -32.21 -10.65 0.97
N ALA A 633 -33.27 -11.48 0.98
CA ALA A 633 -33.16 -12.92 0.93
C ALA A 633 -32.50 -13.40 -0.36
N ARG A 634 -32.83 -12.80 -1.52
CA ARG A 634 -32.16 -13.10 -2.79
C ARG A 634 -30.68 -12.76 -2.73
N SER A 635 -30.33 -11.63 -2.13
CA SER A 635 -28.93 -11.23 -2.01
C SER A 635 -28.14 -12.17 -1.10
N PHE A 636 -28.67 -12.49 0.09
CA PHE A 636 -28.05 -13.45 1.00
C PHE A 636 -27.98 -14.87 0.40
N PHE A 637 -28.95 -15.26 -0.42
CA PHE A 637 -28.88 -16.53 -1.15
C PHE A 637 -27.62 -16.59 -2.03
N TRP A 638 -27.36 -15.57 -2.85
CA TRP A 638 -26.16 -15.55 -3.70
C TRP A 638 -24.88 -15.39 -2.90
N VAL A 639 -24.85 -14.45 -1.95
CA VAL A 639 -23.61 -14.01 -1.30
C VAL A 639 -23.19 -14.93 -0.16
N ILE A 640 -24.15 -15.53 0.54
CA ILE A 640 -23.89 -16.42 1.68
C ILE A 640 -24.12 -17.87 1.26
N ALA A 641 -25.33 -18.22 0.81
CA ALA A 641 -25.71 -19.62 0.64
C ALA A 641 -24.98 -20.30 -0.53
N VAL A 642 -25.01 -19.69 -1.71
CA VAL A 642 -24.28 -20.24 -2.87
C VAL A 642 -22.79 -20.28 -2.56
N GLN A 643 -22.22 -19.23 -1.95
CA GLN A 643 -20.79 -19.22 -1.68
C GLN A 643 -20.34 -20.24 -0.66
N SER A 644 -21.01 -20.35 0.49
CA SER A 644 -20.63 -21.27 1.54
C SER A 644 -20.78 -22.72 1.07
N LEU A 645 -21.93 -23.05 0.45
CA LEU A 645 -22.28 -24.42 0.08
C LEU A 645 -21.46 -24.89 -1.14
N VAL A 646 -21.31 -24.06 -2.16
CA VAL A 646 -20.48 -24.41 -3.33
C VAL A 646 -19.00 -24.47 -2.94
N SER A 647 -18.51 -23.57 -2.08
CA SER A 647 -17.12 -23.65 -1.60
C SER A 647 -16.87 -24.90 -0.78
N ALA A 648 -17.82 -25.31 0.08
CA ALA A 648 -17.70 -26.54 0.85
C ALA A 648 -17.73 -27.77 -0.06
N ALA A 649 -18.63 -27.81 -1.06
CA ALA A 649 -18.69 -28.87 -2.04
C ALA A 649 -17.41 -28.97 -2.89
N LEU A 650 -16.88 -27.83 -3.36
CA LEU A 650 -15.66 -27.77 -4.17
C LEU A 650 -14.43 -28.29 -3.44
N VAL A 651 -14.40 -28.17 -2.11
CA VAL A 651 -13.30 -28.66 -1.26
C VAL A 651 -13.67 -29.96 -0.53
N LEU A 652 -14.80 -30.58 -0.89
CA LEU A 652 -15.26 -31.86 -0.31
C LEU A 652 -15.41 -31.83 1.23
N ASP A 653 -15.73 -30.67 1.78
CA ASP A 653 -15.99 -30.46 3.21
C ASP A 653 -17.49 -30.62 3.49
N LEU A 654 -18.01 -31.82 3.19
CA LEU A 654 -19.41 -32.19 3.32
C LEU A 654 -19.59 -33.15 4.51
N PRO A 655 -20.81 -33.32 5.04
CA PRO A 655 -21.10 -34.36 6.04
C PRO A 655 -20.75 -35.75 5.50
N ASP A 656 -20.21 -36.62 6.36
CA ASP A 656 -19.93 -38.02 6.04
C ASP A 656 -21.11 -38.92 6.46
N GLU A 657 -21.32 -40.04 5.75
CA GLU A 657 -22.34 -41.02 6.12
C GLU A 657 -21.89 -41.75 7.41
N GLY A 658 -22.34 -41.25 8.56
CA GLY A 658 -22.00 -41.79 9.89
C GLY A 658 -21.69 -40.73 10.95
N ASP A 659 -21.61 -39.45 10.58
CA ASP A 659 -21.52 -38.35 11.55
C ASP A 659 -22.88 -38.09 12.23
N ASP A 660 -22.83 -37.68 13.50
CA ASP A 660 -24.03 -37.31 14.29
C ASP A 660 -24.71 -36.03 13.74
N GLU A 661 -24.06 -35.30 12.83
CA GLU A 661 -24.52 -34.04 12.26
C GLU A 661 -25.32 -34.25 10.97
N GLY A 662 -26.63 -33.93 11.01
CA GLY A 662 -27.48 -33.98 9.82
C GLY A 662 -27.23 -32.85 8.83
N TRP A 663 -27.53 -33.07 7.54
CA TRP A 663 -27.34 -32.10 6.44
C TRP A 663 -27.93 -30.70 6.71
N ALA A 664 -29.09 -30.62 7.35
CA ALA A 664 -29.73 -29.33 7.67
C ALA A 664 -29.00 -28.58 8.79
N GLU A 665 -28.51 -29.30 9.80
CA GLU A 665 -27.73 -28.72 10.89
C GLU A 665 -26.38 -28.24 10.38
N TRP A 666 -25.71 -29.06 9.57
CA TRP A 666 -24.47 -28.68 8.87
C TRP A 666 -24.66 -27.42 8.03
N ALA A 667 -25.68 -27.39 7.15
CA ALA A 667 -25.92 -26.24 6.30
C ALA A 667 -26.19 -24.96 7.12
N ALA A 668 -27.01 -25.05 8.17
CA ALA A 668 -27.27 -23.93 9.06
C ALA A 668 -25.99 -23.42 9.75
N LYS A 669 -25.15 -24.32 10.26
CA LYS A 669 -23.85 -23.97 10.85
C LYS A 669 -22.88 -23.39 9.83
N SER A 670 -22.80 -23.91 8.60
CA SER A 670 -21.95 -23.40 7.53
C SER A 670 -22.35 -21.97 7.13
N LEU A 671 -23.65 -21.72 6.96
CA LEU A 671 -24.17 -20.39 6.62
C LEU A 671 -23.87 -19.37 7.72
N ALA A 672 -24.14 -19.73 8.98
CA ALA A 672 -23.88 -18.88 10.13
C ALA A 672 -22.37 -18.61 10.29
N SER A 673 -21.53 -19.65 10.19
CA SER A 673 -20.08 -19.55 10.32
C SER A 673 -19.47 -18.71 9.20
N PHE A 674 -19.94 -18.88 7.96
CA PHE A 674 -19.50 -18.08 6.82
C PHE A 674 -19.83 -16.60 7.00
N SER A 675 -21.07 -16.30 7.42
CA SER A 675 -21.52 -14.93 7.68
C SER A 675 -20.72 -14.29 8.82
N LEU A 676 -20.52 -14.99 9.93
CA LEU A 676 -19.77 -14.47 11.08
C LEU A 676 -18.26 -14.34 10.80
N SER A 677 -17.72 -15.14 9.88
CA SER A 677 -16.31 -15.04 9.44
C SER A 677 -16.02 -13.73 8.70
N SER A 678 -17.05 -13.04 8.22
CA SER A 678 -16.94 -11.72 7.60
C SER A 678 -16.66 -10.58 8.60
N VAL A 679 -16.92 -10.81 9.90
CA VAL A 679 -16.74 -9.81 10.96
C VAL A 679 -15.35 -9.92 11.57
N VAL A 680 -14.59 -8.82 11.57
CA VAL A 680 -13.25 -8.77 12.17
C VAL A 680 -13.32 -9.07 13.66
N PHE A 681 -12.30 -9.76 14.20
CA PHE A 681 -12.20 -10.28 15.58
C PHE A 681 -13.18 -11.42 15.93
N VAL A 682 -14.43 -11.39 15.44
CA VAL A 682 -15.38 -12.50 15.61
C VAL A 682 -14.91 -13.72 14.83
N ARG A 683 -14.39 -13.52 13.60
CA ARG A 683 -13.81 -14.59 12.78
C ARG A 683 -12.85 -15.48 13.56
N ASP A 684 -11.94 -14.91 14.35
CA ASP A 684 -10.92 -15.70 15.04
C ASP A 684 -11.50 -16.58 16.17
N ILE A 685 -12.59 -16.12 16.80
CA ILE A 685 -13.37 -16.90 17.76
C ILE A 685 -14.12 -18.02 17.03
N VAL A 686 -14.79 -17.70 15.92
CA VAL A 686 -15.51 -18.68 15.09
C VAL A 686 -14.56 -19.75 14.56
N SER A 687 -13.38 -19.38 14.04
CA SER A 687 -12.36 -20.33 13.57
C SER A 687 -11.74 -21.16 14.68
N ALA A 688 -11.72 -20.67 15.92
CA ALA A 688 -11.29 -21.46 17.07
C ALA A 688 -12.35 -22.50 17.48
N LEU A 689 -13.64 -22.15 17.40
CA LEU A 689 -14.76 -23.01 17.82
C LEU A 689 -15.20 -24.01 16.76
N THR A 690 -15.19 -23.62 15.48
CA THR A 690 -15.77 -24.41 14.37
C THR A 690 -14.70 -25.13 13.54
N GLY A 691 -13.43 -24.80 13.72
CA GLY A 691 -12.34 -25.27 12.85
C GLY A 691 -12.35 -24.68 11.43
N PHE A 692 -13.39 -23.92 11.07
CA PHE A 692 -13.57 -23.27 9.77
C PHE A 692 -12.89 -21.88 9.77
N GLY A 693 -11.93 -21.67 8.86
CA GLY A 693 -11.29 -20.35 8.62
C GLY A 693 -9.82 -20.23 9.05
N LEU A 694 -9.16 -19.19 8.53
CA LEU A 694 -7.75 -18.91 8.76
C LEU A 694 -7.53 -18.31 10.16
N LYS A 695 -6.72 -18.98 10.98
CA LYS A 695 -6.28 -18.45 12.27
C LYS A 695 -5.26 -17.34 12.04
N THR A 696 -5.34 -16.27 12.83
CA THR A 696 -4.37 -15.16 12.77
C THR A 696 -2.92 -15.65 12.84
N PRO A 697 -1.99 -15.02 12.12
CA PRO A 697 -0.58 -15.40 12.15
C PRO A 697 -0.01 -15.41 13.58
N TYR A 698 -0.49 -14.54 14.47
CA TYR A 698 0.10 -14.38 15.81
C TYR A 698 -0.10 -15.58 16.74
N THR A 699 -1.21 -16.32 16.62
CA THR A 699 -1.51 -17.44 17.52
C THR A 699 -0.71 -18.70 17.20
N LYS A 700 -0.21 -18.84 15.97
CA LYS A 700 0.59 -19.98 15.53
C LYS A 700 2.05 -19.64 15.24
N VAL A 701 2.33 -18.47 14.68
CA VAL A 701 3.65 -18.15 14.12
C VAL A 701 4.66 -17.78 15.20
N VAL A 702 4.31 -16.95 16.20
CA VAL A 702 5.27 -16.55 17.25
C VAL A 702 5.82 -17.75 18.03
N PRO A 703 4.97 -18.70 18.53
CA PRO A 703 5.46 -19.93 19.13
C PRO A 703 6.15 -20.87 18.13
N ALA A 704 5.72 -20.89 16.87
CA ALA A 704 6.32 -21.72 15.82
C ALA A 704 7.70 -21.24 15.38
N THR A 705 8.05 -19.96 15.48
CA THR A 705 9.43 -19.50 15.17
C THR A 705 10.44 -20.05 16.18
N VAL A 706 10.12 -20.03 17.47
CA VAL A 706 11.04 -20.49 18.54
C VAL A 706 11.10 -22.02 18.60
N SER A 707 9.94 -22.69 18.61
CA SER A 707 9.88 -24.15 18.63
C SER A 707 10.22 -24.79 17.29
N GLY A 708 9.94 -24.10 16.19
CA GLY A 708 10.18 -24.57 14.83
C GLY A 708 11.61 -24.42 14.36
N ALA A 709 12.35 -23.38 14.79
CA ALA A 709 13.80 -23.33 14.57
C ALA A 709 14.53 -24.45 15.33
N LYS A 710 14.09 -24.73 16.56
CA LYS A 710 14.61 -25.85 17.37
C LYS A 710 14.28 -27.21 16.74
N LYS A 711 13.01 -27.44 16.34
CA LYS A 711 12.57 -28.67 15.67
C LYS A 711 13.17 -28.85 14.27
N ALA A 712 13.32 -27.78 13.49
CA ALA A 712 14.01 -27.84 12.20
C ALA A 712 15.48 -28.19 12.39
N GLY A 713 16.13 -27.64 13.42
CA GLY A 713 17.46 -28.06 13.85
C GLY A 713 17.49 -29.55 14.18
N GLU A 714 16.62 -30.02 15.06
CA GLU A 714 16.52 -31.44 15.47
C GLU A 714 16.28 -32.38 14.28
N ILE A 715 15.38 -32.04 13.35
CA ILE A 715 15.07 -32.83 12.13
C ILE A 715 16.22 -32.81 11.12
N LEU A 716 16.93 -31.69 10.95
CA LEU A 716 18.07 -31.59 10.02
C LEU A 716 19.34 -32.23 10.57
N THR A 717 19.43 -32.41 11.90
CA THR A 717 20.57 -33.08 12.57
C THR A 717 20.29 -34.54 12.90
N ALA A 718 19.07 -35.02 12.75
CA ALA A 718 18.74 -36.43 12.93
C ALA A 718 19.31 -37.24 11.75
N GLU A 719 20.06 -38.30 12.04
CA GLU A 719 20.59 -39.24 11.02
C GLU A 719 19.53 -40.24 10.51
N GLU A 720 18.27 -40.14 10.96
CA GLU A 720 17.15 -40.98 10.52
C GLU A 720 16.53 -40.50 9.19
N GLU A 721 15.98 -41.43 8.42
CA GLU A 721 15.20 -41.13 7.20
C GLU A 721 14.00 -40.21 7.54
N LEU A 722 13.85 -39.13 6.79
CA LEU A 722 12.82 -38.13 7.02
C LEU A 722 11.43 -38.70 6.70
N SER A 723 10.60 -38.97 7.73
CA SER A 723 9.21 -39.40 7.51
C SER A 723 8.37 -38.33 6.81
N VAL A 724 7.33 -38.74 6.07
CA VAL A 724 6.45 -37.81 5.31
C VAL A 724 5.75 -36.81 6.25
N GLU A 725 5.34 -37.26 7.44
CA GLU A 725 4.76 -36.39 8.47
C GLU A 725 5.77 -35.33 8.95
N ASN A 726 7.04 -35.71 9.15
CA ASN A 726 8.09 -34.78 9.53
C ASN A 726 8.46 -33.83 8.37
N ALA A 727 8.45 -34.30 7.13
CA ALA A 727 8.63 -33.47 5.94
C ALA A 727 7.51 -32.42 5.78
N ALA A 728 6.25 -32.81 5.99
CA ALA A 728 5.10 -31.90 5.94
C ALA A 728 5.14 -30.85 7.07
N LYS A 729 5.46 -31.26 8.30
CA LYS A 729 5.67 -30.35 9.44
C LYS A 729 6.84 -29.39 9.20
N LEU A 730 7.94 -29.88 8.64
CA LEU A 730 9.11 -29.08 8.27
C LEU A 730 8.75 -28.06 7.19
N ALA A 731 8.04 -28.46 6.13
CA ALA A 731 7.60 -27.56 5.06
C ALA A 731 6.69 -26.42 5.59
N ARG A 732 5.72 -26.72 6.46
CA ARG A 732 4.88 -25.69 7.11
C ARG A 732 5.70 -24.75 7.97
N THR A 733 6.59 -25.29 8.79
CA THR A 733 7.43 -24.51 9.71
C THR A 733 8.42 -23.62 8.95
N MET A 734 9.10 -24.19 7.95
CA MET A 734 10.06 -23.48 7.11
C MET A 734 9.40 -22.40 6.26
N GLY A 735 8.15 -22.58 5.80
CA GLY A 735 7.44 -21.53 5.05
C GLY A 735 7.00 -20.32 5.89
N LEU A 736 6.92 -20.47 7.21
CA LEU A 736 6.67 -19.34 8.12
C LEU A 736 7.98 -18.59 8.46
N ILE A 737 9.10 -19.33 8.55
CA ILE A 737 10.42 -18.78 8.91
C ILE A 737 11.11 -18.16 7.69
N ALA A 738 11.08 -18.85 6.55
CA ALA A 738 11.66 -18.45 5.28
C ALA A 738 10.54 -18.24 4.23
N PRO A 739 10.71 -17.29 3.29
CA PRO A 739 9.70 -17.00 2.28
C PRO A 739 9.66 -18.09 1.19
N LEU A 740 9.08 -19.25 1.53
CA LEU A 740 8.88 -20.40 0.65
C LEU A 740 7.42 -20.44 0.17
N PRO A 741 7.13 -20.00 -1.07
CA PRO A 741 5.78 -19.97 -1.58
C PRO A 741 5.15 -21.36 -1.67
N GLY A 742 3.89 -21.48 -1.24
CA GLY A 742 3.12 -22.73 -1.35
C GLY A 742 3.60 -23.88 -0.48
N SER A 743 4.40 -23.62 0.55
CA SER A 743 4.87 -24.68 1.44
C SER A 743 3.74 -25.41 2.17
N TYR A 744 2.61 -24.74 2.41
CA TYR A 744 1.40 -25.37 2.96
C TYR A 744 0.71 -26.29 1.96
N ALA A 745 0.65 -25.89 0.69
CA ALA A 745 0.13 -26.74 -0.38
C ALA A 745 1.00 -27.99 -0.54
N LEU A 746 2.34 -27.83 -0.53
CA LEU A 746 3.28 -28.94 -0.57
C LEU A 746 3.11 -29.89 0.63
N ALA A 747 3.08 -29.35 1.85
CA ALA A 747 2.91 -30.15 3.06
C ALA A 747 1.62 -30.99 3.04
N ARG A 748 0.53 -30.43 2.52
CA ARG A 748 -0.74 -31.14 2.40
C ARG A 748 -0.75 -32.15 1.27
N MET A 749 -0.10 -31.86 0.15
CA MET A 749 0.10 -32.86 -0.91
C MET A 749 0.87 -34.07 -0.39
N LEU A 750 1.93 -33.85 0.40
CA LEU A 750 2.68 -34.92 1.05
C LEU A 750 1.79 -35.77 1.97
N GLU A 751 0.99 -35.14 2.82
CA GLU A 751 0.04 -35.84 3.71
C GLU A 751 -1.07 -36.58 2.93
N GLY A 752 -1.55 -36.01 1.81
CA GLY A 752 -2.56 -36.62 0.97
C GLY A 752 -2.03 -37.86 0.22
N VAL A 753 -0.78 -37.81 -0.25
CA VAL A 753 -0.11 -38.96 -0.86
C VAL A 753 0.15 -40.05 0.18
N ASP A 754 0.64 -39.71 1.38
CA ASP A 754 0.83 -40.68 2.48
C ASP A 754 -0.49 -41.35 2.87
N HIS A 755 -1.58 -40.58 2.97
CA HIS A 755 -2.91 -41.13 3.21
C HIS A 755 -3.34 -42.12 2.11
N GLN A 756 -3.16 -41.76 0.85
CA GLN A 756 -3.48 -42.63 -0.29
C GLN A 756 -2.64 -43.92 -0.26
N GLU A 757 -1.36 -43.83 0.05
CA GLU A 757 -0.47 -44.99 0.17
C GLU A 757 -0.88 -45.91 1.33
N ARG A 758 -1.33 -45.35 2.46
CA ARG A 758 -1.75 -46.12 3.64
C ARG A 758 -3.13 -46.77 3.51
N THR A 759 -4.08 -46.12 2.83
CA THR A 759 -5.49 -46.54 2.79
C THR A 759 -5.91 -47.14 1.45
N GLY A 760 -5.13 -46.94 0.39
CA GLY A 760 -5.51 -47.30 -0.97
C GLY A 760 -6.64 -46.45 -1.56
N GLN A 761 -7.14 -45.46 -0.80
CA GLN A 761 -8.19 -44.54 -1.19
C GLN A 761 -7.58 -43.14 -1.32
N GLY A 762 -7.62 -42.59 -2.53
CA GLY A 762 -7.09 -41.25 -2.80
C GLY A 762 -7.63 -40.68 -4.10
N ASN A 763 -8.31 -39.54 -3.99
CA ASN A 763 -8.71 -38.74 -5.14
C ASN A 763 -7.65 -37.67 -5.38
N ILE A 764 -7.02 -37.67 -6.57
CA ILE A 764 -6.04 -36.63 -6.96
C ILE A 764 -6.63 -35.22 -6.79
N TYR A 765 -7.93 -35.06 -7.00
CA TYR A 765 -8.62 -33.81 -6.75
C TYR A 765 -8.66 -33.46 -5.25
N SER A 766 -9.00 -34.38 -4.35
CA SER A 766 -9.02 -34.11 -2.90
C SER A 766 -7.63 -33.75 -2.35
N ILE A 767 -6.59 -34.40 -2.88
CA ILE A 767 -5.18 -34.10 -2.58
C ILE A 767 -4.80 -32.69 -3.08
N ALA A 768 -5.31 -32.27 -4.25
CA ALA A 768 -5.02 -30.96 -4.83
C ALA A 768 -5.81 -29.79 -4.20
N VAL A 769 -7.10 -29.98 -3.87
CA VAL A 769 -7.96 -28.93 -3.30
C VAL A 769 -8.00 -28.90 -1.77
N GLU A 770 -7.22 -29.75 -1.12
CA GLU A 770 -7.09 -29.81 0.33
C GLU A 770 -8.39 -30.24 1.05
N GLY A 771 -9.14 -31.18 0.44
CA GLY A 771 -10.35 -31.75 1.04
C GLY A 771 -10.03 -32.79 2.12
N LYS A 772 -11.00 -33.10 3.00
CA LYS A 772 -10.85 -34.24 3.92
C LYS A 772 -10.52 -35.48 3.09
N PRO A 773 -9.51 -36.28 3.48
CA PRO A 773 -9.28 -37.57 2.85
C PRO A 773 -10.56 -38.40 3.03
N ARG A 774 -11.16 -38.79 1.91
CA ARG A 774 -12.33 -39.66 1.84
C ARG A 774 -11.98 -40.89 1.03
#